data_AF-A0A9N8DY18-F1
#
_entry.id   AF-A0A9N8DY18-F1
#
_cell.length_a   1.000
_cell.length_b   1.000
_cell.length_c   1.000
_cell.angle_alpha   90.00
_cell.angle_beta   90.00
_cell.angle_gamma   90.00
#
_symmetry.space_group_name_H-M   'P 1'
#
loop_
_entity.id
_entity.type
_entity.pdbx_description
1 polymer ?
#
loop_
_entity_poly.entity_id
_entity_poly.type
_entity_poly.pdbx_seq_one_letter_code
_entity_poly.pdbx_strand_id
1 'polypeptide(L)'
;MSDDIATESSQLLPPLATEQIETDYGSATSSTKTATHNQNQLDTLGVSVFHLEHVFLKEAACSDGCCWSRLNRSSKIYDIENLKGPPGVIRTKGANIVCPIDGKIGAAYVHTLQGEDHVGEANYMLSYSWNYSIGDIVDTLNDFCHQNNLNPMRTYIWMCCLCVNQHRVVENTTQQKSGMIAPVKMDFFDIFGERVKKIGHLLAMMAPWKAPVYITRVWCIFEIFTAHRMGGCKVDIVMPPREKQSLEQDVVDNEGGINALYETLGNTKVENAIASVESDRLAILGQVESDVGYSVLNNLVNDLLRGWMHGVLTQLVETRENTYNEDYVEFCNQIGGVLRTNGEHSAAMKLHQTALRICETVLGENHEKTGDSYSNLGLVLDDMGAYDGALAKHKEALAIYLSVLGKHHPDVATAHSNIGTVLYSMGDYEGALSKYKDCLSIEVSALRNNHPDLAFTYNNIGVVLNEMGDYEDALSNYKACLAIQLSALGKNHPSVASTYNNIGLSLKDMGNYESALEKYKECLAIQLSVLGKNHHDVANTYNNIDSVLDDMGDYEGALSKHRECLAINLSALGKNHPSVATTYNNIGLVLHKMGDFEGTLAKYELALAIQLSALDKHHPDMATIFRNIGLVLQKMGDYEGALTKHEEALAIRSSALGKNHPYVANTCNNIGSVLDDMGDYKGALAKYEKALVIQLSALRKNHPDVADTYNNIGSMHAV
;
A
#
# COMPACT_ATOMS: atom_id res chain seq x y z
N MET A 1 34.75 -52.91 12.68
CA MET A 1 35.99 -52.59 13.41
C MET A 1 35.74 -51.21 14.01
N SER A 2 35.18 -51.13 15.22
CA SER A 2 35.87 -51.22 16.54
C SER A 2 36.77 -50.00 16.74
N ASP A 3 36.91 -49.36 17.89
CA ASP A 3 36.27 -49.31 19.21
C ASP A 3 36.93 -48.07 19.86
N ASP A 4 36.12 -47.23 20.50
CA ASP A 4 36.20 -46.87 21.93
C ASP A 4 37.53 -46.44 22.65
N ILE A 5 37.34 -45.59 23.68
CA ILE A 5 38.19 -45.30 24.89
C ILE A 5 39.32 -44.24 24.72
N ALA A 6 39.69 -43.38 25.68
CA ALA A 6 39.17 -42.69 26.87
C ALA A 6 40.37 -41.90 27.48
N THR A 7 40.10 -40.97 28.43
CA THR A 7 41.00 -40.49 29.53
C THR A 7 42.28 -39.70 29.13
N GLU A 8 42.83 -38.70 29.85
CA GLU A 8 42.81 -38.19 31.23
C GLU A 8 43.50 -36.79 31.22
N SER A 9 43.03 -35.76 31.96
CA SER A 9 43.65 -35.18 33.19
C SER A 9 45.13 -34.74 33.07
N SER A 10 45.69 -33.68 33.66
CA SER A 10 45.40 -32.77 34.77
C SER A 10 46.53 -31.72 34.84
N GLN A 11 46.31 -30.55 35.46
CA GLN A 11 47.29 -29.81 36.28
C GLN A 11 46.52 -28.65 36.96
N LEU A 12 45.91 -28.85 38.14
CA LEU A 12 46.45 -28.79 39.51
C LEU A 12 46.78 -27.36 40.03
N LEU A 13 45.85 -26.88 40.86
CA LEU A 13 45.93 -25.90 41.98
C LEU A 13 47.11 -26.20 42.94
N PRO A 14 47.57 -25.26 43.81
CA PRO A 14 46.94 -24.99 45.15
C PRO A 14 47.21 -23.56 45.74
N PRO A 15 46.94 -23.25 47.04
CA PRO A 15 45.71 -23.38 47.82
C PRO A 15 45.32 -22.13 48.68
N LEU A 16 44.17 -22.27 49.36
CA LEU A 16 43.49 -21.53 50.44
C LEU A 16 44.28 -20.64 51.45
N ALA A 17 43.62 -19.58 51.93
CA ALA A 17 43.43 -19.32 53.38
C ALA A 17 42.26 -18.34 53.66
N THR A 18 41.41 -18.72 54.63
CA THR A 18 40.35 -17.95 55.31
C THR A 18 40.92 -17.03 56.40
N GLU A 19 40.33 -15.84 56.62
CA GLU A 19 40.16 -15.28 57.98
C GLU A 19 39.18 -14.09 58.01
N GLN A 20 38.27 -14.12 58.99
CA GLN A 20 37.45 -13.00 59.46
C GLN A 20 38.31 -12.06 60.33
N ILE A 21 37.91 -10.78 60.48
CA ILE A 21 37.72 -10.09 61.79
C ILE A 21 37.30 -8.62 61.55
N GLU A 22 36.35 -8.19 62.38
CA GLU A 22 35.73 -6.87 62.55
C GLU A 22 36.70 -5.72 62.86
N THR A 23 36.30 -4.47 62.61
CA THR A 23 36.31 -3.40 63.64
C THR A 23 35.53 -2.17 63.16
N ASP A 24 35.19 -1.34 64.14
CA ASP A 24 33.99 -0.54 64.29
C ASP A 24 34.29 0.97 64.32
N TYR A 25 33.24 1.79 64.17
CA TYR A 25 33.07 3.22 64.48
C TYR A 25 33.99 4.33 63.91
N GLY A 26 33.35 5.31 63.24
CA GLY A 26 33.91 6.63 62.97
C GLY A 26 32.88 7.68 62.53
N SER A 27 32.65 8.66 63.39
CA SER A 27 31.69 9.78 63.37
C SER A 27 31.54 10.65 62.12
N ALA A 28 30.35 11.23 61.99
CA ALA A 28 29.92 12.29 61.08
C ALA A 28 30.81 13.54 61.01
N THR A 29 30.85 14.21 59.85
CA THR A 29 30.63 15.67 59.69
C THR A 29 30.48 16.08 58.22
N SER A 30 29.74 17.17 58.03
CA SER A 30 29.20 17.76 56.81
C SER A 30 30.19 18.15 55.70
N SER A 31 29.74 18.12 54.45
CA SER A 31 29.63 19.35 53.65
C SER A 31 28.68 19.17 52.46
N THR A 32 27.79 20.14 52.35
CA THR A 32 26.80 20.33 51.30
C THR A 32 27.41 20.77 49.96
N LYS A 33 26.75 20.29 48.90
CA LYS A 33 26.51 20.93 47.59
C LYS A 33 27.67 20.92 46.58
N THR A 34 27.41 20.19 45.50
CA THR A 34 27.24 20.85 44.19
C THR A 34 26.20 20.07 43.40
N ALA A 35 25.12 20.76 43.06
CA ALA A 35 24.10 20.28 42.15
C ALA A 35 24.69 20.27 40.73
N THR A 36 24.58 19.12 40.07
CA THR A 36 24.52 19.04 38.61
C THR A 36 23.13 18.51 38.28
N HIS A 37 22.24 19.42 37.91
CA HIS A 37 21.12 19.07 37.05
C HIS A 37 21.72 18.66 35.70
N ASN A 38 21.54 17.41 35.28
CA ASN A 38 21.66 16.99 33.87
C ASN A 38 21.08 15.58 33.66
N GLN A 39 20.46 15.41 32.49
CA GLN A 39 20.04 14.16 31.82
C GLN A 39 19.02 13.20 32.47
N ASN A 40 18.98 12.98 33.80
CA ASN A 40 18.41 11.73 34.36
C ASN A 40 16.90 11.68 34.64
N GLN A 41 16.05 12.51 34.02
CA GLN A 41 14.59 12.50 34.32
C GLN A 41 13.72 11.82 33.24
N LEU A 42 14.27 11.50 32.07
CA LEU A 42 13.58 10.70 31.04
C LEU A 42 13.86 9.18 31.16
N ASP A 43 14.64 8.77 32.16
CA ASP A 43 15.01 7.38 32.44
C ASP A 43 13.93 6.57 33.18
N THR A 44 12.76 7.16 33.42
CA THR A 44 11.68 6.54 34.21
C THR A 44 10.51 5.98 33.40
N LEU A 45 10.62 6.00 32.06
CA LEU A 45 9.51 5.67 31.17
C LEU A 45 9.53 4.19 30.76
N GLY A 46 8.68 3.43 31.45
CA GLY A 46 8.04 2.21 30.98
C GLY A 46 8.36 0.96 31.79
N VAL A 47 7.44 0.00 31.74
CA VAL A 47 7.35 -1.12 32.68
C VAL A 47 7.89 -2.39 32.02
N SER A 48 8.77 -3.13 32.69
CA SER A 48 9.05 -4.53 32.31
C SER A 48 8.06 -5.40 33.05
N VAL A 49 7.25 -6.16 32.32
CA VAL A 49 6.29 -7.07 32.93
C VAL A 49 6.82 -8.49 32.89
N PHE A 50 6.97 -9.10 34.07
CA PHE A 50 7.09 -10.54 34.21
C PHE A 50 6.25 -11.10 35.33
N HIS A 51 5.29 -11.91 34.92
CA HIS A 51 5.00 -13.29 35.34
C HIS A 51 3.65 -13.57 34.67
N LEU A 52 3.69 -13.85 33.35
CA LEU A 52 2.52 -13.90 32.46
C LEU A 52 1.50 -14.99 32.86
N GLU A 53 1.94 -16.02 33.56
CA GLU A 53 1.05 -17.10 33.99
C GLU A 53 0.35 -16.74 35.31
N HIS A 54 -0.93 -16.36 35.26
CA HIS A 54 -1.92 -16.20 36.36
C HIS A 54 -1.53 -15.40 37.64
N VAL A 55 -0.28 -15.00 37.81
CA VAL A 55 0.31 -14.48 39.04
C VAL A 55 0.36 -12.96 39.00
N PHE A 56 0.64 -12.31 37.86
CA PHE A 56 0.66 -10.84 37.76
C PHE A 56 -0.62 -10.18 38.29
N LEU A 57 -1.79 -10.65 37.87
CA LEU A 57 -3.08 -10.13 38.36
C LEU A 57 -3.35 -10.50 39.82
N LYS A 58 -2.82 -11.63 40.29
CA LYS A 58 -2.96 -12.11 41.66
C LYS A 58 -2.07 -11.31 42.63
N GLU A 59 -0.86 -10.95 42.21
CA GLU A 59 0.09 -10.10 42.94
C GLU A 59 -0.31 -8.63 42.92
N ALA A 60 -0.81 -8.14 41.78
CA ALA A 60 -1.41 -6.80 41.70
C ALA A 60 -2.64 -6.67 42.63
N ALA A 61 -3.35 -7.76 42.91
CA ALA A 61 -4.58 -7.78 43.71
C ALA A 61 -4.40 -8.02 45.23
N CYS A 62 -3.24 -8.47 45.73
CA CYS A 62 -3.02 -8.85 47.15
C CYS A 62 -1.93 -7.99 47.83
N SER A 63 -1.92 -7.70 49.14
CA SER A 63 -2.89 -7.91 50.24
C SER A 63 -2.65 -6.92 51.40
N ASP A 64 -2.13 -5.72 51.15
CA ASP A 64 -1.87 -4.71 52.20
C ASP A 64 -2.51 -3.35 51.83
N GLY A 65 -3.84 -3.25 52.01
CA GLY A 65 -4.58 -1.99 52.18
C GLY A 65 -4.41 -0.86 51.13
N CYS A 66 -3.74 -1.09 50.00
CA CYS A 66 -3.41 -0.07 49.01
C CYS A 66 -4.31 -0.19 47.76
N CYS A 67 -4.40 0.87 46.94
CA CYS A 67 -5.38 1.07 45.85
C CYS A 67 -5.50 -0.03 44.77
N TRP A 68 -4.63 -1.04 44.81
CA TRP A 68 -4.37 -2.03 43.75
C TRP A 68 -5.27 -3.28 43.80
N SER A 69 -5.96 -3.53 44.92
CA SER A 69 -6.94 -4.63 45.09
C SER A 69 -8.18 -4.57 44.17
N ARG A 70 -8.23 -3.56 43.29
CA ARG A 70 -9.31 -3.33 42.31
C ARG A 70 -8.98 -3.83 40.90
N LEU A 71 -7.74 -4.24 40.63
CA LEU A 71 -7.32 -4.72 39.33
C LEU A 71 -7.75 -6.17 39.09
N ASN A 72 -8.32 -6.46 37.92
CA ASN A 72 -8.67 -7.81 37.47
C ASN A 72 -8.48 -7.95 35.95
N ARG A 73 -8.78 -9.13 35.37
CA ARG A 73 -8.62 -9.37 33.92
C ARG A 73 -9.38 -8.38 33.03
N SER A 74 -10.51 -7.83 33.50
CA SER A 74 -11.33 -6.84 32.78
C SER A 74 -10.90 -5.38 33.01
N SER A 75 -9.99 -5.13 33.95
CA SER A 75 -9.42 -3.79 34.14
C SER A 75 -8.62 -3.38 32.91
N LYS A 76 -8.75 -2.10 32.54
CA LYS A 76 -7.98 -1.51 31.45
C LYS A 76 -6.59 -1.12 31.94
N ILE A 77 -5.66 -1.00 31.01
CA ILE A 77 -4.32 -0.47 31.31
C ILE A 77 -4.39 0.94 31.94
N TYR A 78 -5.36 1.77 31.52
CA TYR A 78 -5.63 3.07 32.13
C TYR A 78 -5.92 2.98 33.64
N ASP A 79 -6.52 1.88 34.10
CA ASP A 79 -6.80 1.68 35.53
C ASP A 79 -5.50 1.43 36.31
N ILE A 80 -4.53 0.72 35.74
CA ILE A 80 -3.17 0.59 36.31
C ILE A 80 -2.52 1.96 36.43
N GLU A 81 -2.59 2.73 35.34
CA GLU A 81 -1.89 4.00 35.24
C GLU A 81 -2.48 5.10 36.16
N ASN A 82 -3.73 4.98 36.59
CA ASN A 82 -4.37 5.92 37.53
C ASN A 82 -4.21 5.59 39.00
N LEU A 83 -3.46 4.53 39.33
CA LEU A 83 -3.25 4.16 40.70
C LEU A 83 -2.37 5.20 41.39
N LYS A 84 -2.88 5.76 42.49
CA LYS A 84 -2.21 6.80 43.28
C LYS A 84 -1.07 6.16 44.08
N GLY A 85 0.16 6.28 43.58
CA GLY A 85 1.40 5.89 44.28
C GLY A 85 2.58 6.77 43.84
N PRO A 86 3.63 6.91 44.66
CA PRO A 86 4.81 7.69 44.27
C PRO A 86 5.49 7.07 43.03
N PRO A 87 5.87 7.87 42.02
CA PRO A 87 6.66 7.38 40.89
C PRO A 87 8.04 6.94 41.39
N GLY A 88 8.42 5.69 41.12
CA GLY A 88 9.79 5.19 41.28
C GLY A 88 10.08 4.40 42.56
N VAL A 89 9.10 3.75 43.20
CA VAL A 89 9.41 2.94 44.40
C VAL A 89 9.27 1.44 44.13
N ILE A 90 10.42 0.79 43.94
CA ILE A 90 10.58 -0.66 44.16
C ILE A 90 10.33 -0.90 45.65
N ARG A 91 9.34 -1.72 45.99
CA ARG A 91 9.19 -2.25 47.35
C ARG A 91 9.08 -3.75 47.29
N THR A 92 9.99 -4.43 47.97
CA THR A 92 9.59 -5.51 48.88
C THR A 92 10.52 -5.57 50.09
N LYS A 93 9.95 -6.11 51.17
CA LYS A 93 10.49 -6.12 52.52
C LYS A 93 11.68 -7.08 52.58
N GLY A 94 12.89 -6.56 52.75
CA GLY A 94 14.01 -7.34 53.29
C GLY A 94 15.25 -7.58 52.44
N ALA A 95 15.48 -6.86 51.33
CA ALA A 95 16.82 -6.65 50.75
C ALA A 95 16.76 -5.57 49.67
N ASN A 96 17.72 -4.63 49.68
CA ASN A 96 17.83 -3.58 48.68
C ASN A 96 18.36 -4.16 47.36
N ILE A 97 17.47 -4.52 46.45
CA ILE A 97 17.83 -4.57 45.03
C ILE A 97 17.73 -3.13 44.53
N VAL A 98 18.89 -2.48 44.39
CA VAL A 98 18.98 -1.27 43.59
C VAL A 98 18.83 -1.73 42.15
N CYS A 99 17.64 -1.63 41.57
CA CYS A 99 17.54 -1.66 40.12
C CYS A 99 18.31 -0.43 39.66
N PRO A 100 19.46 -0.60 39.01
CA PRO A 100 20.29 0.53 38.74
C PRO A 100 19.53 1.39 37.73
N ILE A 101 19.26 2.65 38.10
CA ILE A 101 19.39 3.74 37.14
C ILE A 101 20.90 3.93 36.99
N ASP A 102 21.62 2.89 36.57
CA ASP A 102 23.00 3.06 36.11
C ASP A 102 22.91 3.77 34.78
N GLY A 103 23.97 4.49 34.38
CA GLY A 103 24.08 5.06 33.05
C GLY A 103 24.15 4.00 31.93
N LYS A 104 23.43 2.88 32.03
CA LYS A 104 23.22 1.88 30.98
C LYS A 104 21.79 2.01 30.45
N ILE A 105 21.73 2.21 29.14
CA ILE A 105 20.50 2.34 28.33
C ILE A 105 19.62 1.08 28.51
N GLY A 106 18.34 1.19 28.89
CA GLY A 106 17.34 0.12 28.69
C GLY A 106 16.75 -0.62 29.90
N ALA A 107 16.86 -0.12 31.14
CA ALA A 107 16.18 -0.73 32.30
C ALA A 107 14.75 -0.19 32.52
N ALA A 108 13.86 -1.04 33.05
CA ALA A 108 12.43 -0.77 33.13
C ALA A 108 11.87 -0.72 34.57
N TYR A 109 10.70 -0.11 34.69
CA TYR A 109 9.90 0.05 35.91
C TYR A 109 9.26 -1.29 36.30
N VAL A 110 9.40 -1.74 37.55
CA VAL A 110 8.80 -2.97 38.06
C VAL A 110 8.20 -2.68 39.42
N HIS A 111 6.88 -2.85 39.58
CA HIS A 111 6.23 -2.55 40.85
C HIS A 111 6.37 -3.70 41.86
N THR A 112 6.48 -4.96 41.43
CA THR A 112 6.39 -6.12 42.34
C THR A 112 7.11 -7.36 41.79
N LEU A 113 8.44 -7.43 41.92
CA LEU A 113 9.18 -8.70 41.77
C LEU A 113 9.98 -8.98 43.04
N GLN A 114 9.95 -10.23 43.50
CA GLN A 114 10.76 -10.69 44.62
C GLN A 114 12.04 -11.34 44.05
N GLY A 115 13.15 -10.60 44.02
CA GLY A 115 14.48 -11.14 43.64
C GLY A 115 15.09 -10.53 42.37
N GLU A 116 16.42 -10.62 42.25
CA GLU A 116 17.21 -10.04 41.13
C GLU A 116 17.00 -10.81 39.81
N ASP A 117 16.68 -12.10 39.89
CA ASP A 117 16.54 -13.00 38.72
C ASP A 117 15.34 -12.67 37.80
N HIS A 118 14.50 -11.71 38.19
CA HIS A 118 13.27 -11.36 37.48
C HIS A 118 13.32 -10.01 36.74
N VAL A 119 14.46 -9.31 36.78
CA VAL A 119 14.68 -8.05 36.07
C VAL A 119 15.80 -8.23 35.04
N GLY A 120 15.58 -7.79 33.80
CA GLY A 120 16.52 -7.95 32.70
C GLY A 120 16.31 -6.93 31.59
N GLU A 121 17.25 -6.85 30.65
CA GLU A 121 17.16 -5.94 29.50
C GLU A 121 15.99 -6.34 28.58
N ALA A 122 15.15 -5.37 28.20
CA ALA A 122 14.03 -5.64 27.31
C ALA A 122 14.50 -6.10 25.92
N ASN A 123 13.94 -7.22 25.45
CA ASN A 123 14.14 -7.75 24.10
C ASN A 123 13.00 -7.35 23.15
N TYR A 124 11.85 -6.97 23.71
CA TYR A 124 10.68 -6.54 22.96
C TYR A 124 10.09 -5.27 23.57
N MET A 125 9.53 -4.41 22.73
CA MET A 125 8.70 -3.29 23.13
C MET A 125 7.26 -3.60 22.75
N LEU A 126 6.33 -3.56 23.68
CA LEU A 126 4.91 -3.59 23.38
C LEU A 126 4.37 -2.17 23.23
N SER A 127 3.89 -1.86 22.02
CA SER A 127 3.02 -0.70 21.79
C SER A 127 1.56 -1.13 21.80
N TYR A 128 0.71 -0.31 22.42
CA TYR A 128 -0.70 -0.62 22.63
C TYR A 128 -1.58 0.64 22.74
N SER A 129 -2.91 0.46 22.73
CA SER A 129 -3.88 1.54 22.94
C SER A 129 -4.62 1.41 24.29
N TRP A 130 -5.11 2.52 24.82
CA TRP A 130 -5.70 2.65 26.17
C TRP A 130 -6.94 1.79 26.48
N ASN A 131 -7.50 1.12 25.47
CA ASN A 131 -8.78 0.42 25.57
C ASN A 131 -8.61 -1.09 25.76
N TYR A 132 -7.36 -1.58 25.74
CA TYR A 132 -7.09 -3.00 25.94
C TYR A 132 -7.17 -3.36 27.42
N SER A 133 -7.81 -4.49 27.68
CA SER A 133 -7.79 -5.06 29.02
C SER A 133 -6.40 -5.62 29.31
N ILE A 134 -6.05 -5.65 30.59
CA ILE A 134 -4.79 -6.29 31.02
C ILE A 134 -4.78 -7.77 30.63
N GLY A 135 -5.95 -8.43 30.68
CA GLY A 135 -6.09 -9.81 30.23
C GLY A 135 -5.71 -9.97 28.76
N ASP A 136 -6.22 -9.11 27.87
CA ASP A 136 -5.92 -9.18 26.44
C ASP A 136 -4.41 -9.01 26.17
N ILE A 137 -3.75 -8.09 26.87
CA ILE A 137 -2.30 -7.88 26.74
C ILE A 137 -1.54 -9.15 27.16
N VAL A 138 -1.84 -9.69 28.34
CA VAL A 138 -1.16 -10.88 28.88
C VAL A 138 -1.38 -12.09 27.97
N ASP A 139 -2.62 -12.34 27.56
CA ASP A 139 -2.97 -13.46 26.70
C ASP A 139 -2.26 -13.31 25.32
N THR A 140 -2.19 -12.08 24.76
CA THR A 140 -1.45 -11.80 23.51
C THR A 140 0.05 -12.10 23.63
N LEU A 141 0.68 -11.66 24.72
CA LEU A 141 2.13 -11.86 24.93
C LEU A 141 2.46 -13.34 25.16
N ASN A 142 1.57 -14.07 25.83
CA ASN A 142 1.73 -15.51 26.02
C ASN A 142 1.64 -16.27 24.68
N ASP A 143 0.63 -15.94 23.86
CA ASP A 143 0.48 -16.51 22.52
C ASP A 143 1.67 -16.17 21.62
N PHE A 144 2.18 -14.94 21.69
CA PHE A 144 3.39 -14.52 20.98
C PHE A 144 4.61 -15.38 21.37
N CYS A 145 4.80 -15.62 22.69
CA CYS A 145 5.90 -16.46 23.15
C CYS A 145 5.76 -17.89 22.65
N HIS A 146 4.57 -18.48 22.71
CA HIS A 146 4.32 -19.82 22.20
C HIS A 146 4.57 -19.94 20.70
N GLN A 147 4.07 -19.00 19.89
CA GLN A 147 4.26 -19.01 18.44
C GLN A 147 5.73 -18.89 18.02
N ASN A 148 6.54 -18.21 18.83
CA ASN A 148 7.96 -18.00 18.57
C ASN A 148 8.89 -18.95 19.35
N ASN A 149 8.35 -19.99 19.99
CA ASN A 149 9.09 -20.91 20.86
C ASN A 149 9.97 -20.19 21.92
N LEU A 150 9.48 -19.07 22.42
CA LEU A 150 10.14 -18.30 23.47
C LEU A 150 9.71 -18.81 24.84
N ASN A 151 10.60 -18.70 25.83
CA ASN A 151 10.26 -18.99 27.21
C ASN A 151 9.66 -17.72 27.85
N PRO A 152 8.36 -17.71 28.21
CA PRO A 152 7.73 -16.53 28.82
C PRO A 152 8.40 -16.07 30.11
N MET A 153 9.13 -16.96 30.81
CA MET A 153 9.88 -16.66 32.03
C MET A 153 11.22 -15.96 31.77
N ARG A 154 11.65 -15.84 30.51
CA ARG A 154 12.92 -15.23 30.10
C ARG A 154 12.78 -14.23 28.95
N THR A 155 11.57 -13.82 28.61
CA THR A 155 11.26 -12.89 27.49
C THR A 155 10.89 -11.50 28.00
N TYR A 156 11.82 -10.55 27.91
CA TYR A 156 11.68 -9.24 28.58
C TYR A 156 10.97 -8.21 27.70
N ILE A 157 9.80 -7.74 28.14
CA ILE A 157 8.92 -6.86 27.36
C ILE A 157 8.77 -5.51 28.04
N TRP A 158 9.14 -4.45 27.32
CA TRP A 158 8.93 -3.07 27.71
C TRP A 158 7.55 -2.59 27.24
N MET A 159 6.63 -2.35 28.17
CA MET A 159 5.33 -1.78 27.86
C MET A 159 5.44 -0.26 27.73
N CYS A 160 5.13 0.26 26.55
CA CYS A 160 5.22 1.70 26.30
C CYS A 160 4.02 2.45 26.91
N CYS A 161 4.26 3.23 27.95
CA CYS A 161 3.23 4.07 28.59
C CYS A 161 3.11 5.48 27.96
N LEU A 162 3.83 5.76 26.86
CA LEU A 162 3.85 7.08 26.23
C LEU A 162 2.50 7.46 25.63
N CYS A 163 1.80 6.50 25.02
CA CYS A 163 0.51 6.71 24.36
C CYS A 163 -0.60 7.26 25.28
N VAL A 164 -0.37 7.33 26.61
CA VAL A 164 -1.43 7.58 27.61
C VAL A 164 -1.08 8.65 28.66
N ASN A 165 0.20 8.96 28.94
CA ASN A 165 0.55 9.75 30.14
C ASN A 165 1.68 10.81 30.02
N GLN A 166 2.07 11.27 28.83
CA GLN A 166 3.21 12.20 28.68
C GLN A 166 3.13 13.46 29.54
N HIS A 167 1.98 14.14 29.59
CA HIS A 167 1.86 15.40 30.33
C HIS A 167 1.93 15.19 31.84
N ARG A 168 1.46 14.05 32.34
CA ARG A 168 1.55 13.72 33.77
C ARG A 168 2.98 13.38 34.20
N VAL A 169 3.74 12.71 33.33
CA VAL A 169 5.17 12.44 33.56
C VAL A 169 5.96 13.75 33.55
N VAL A 170 5.66 14.67 32.62
CA VAL A 170 6.33 15.98 32.56
C VAL A 170 5.89 16.91 33.70
N GLU A 171 4.61 16.96 34.07
CA GLU A 171 4.10 17.72 35.22
C GLU A 171 4.76 17.25 36.53
N ASN A 172 4.91 15.93 36.73
CA ASN A 172 5.54 15.36 37.92
C ASN A 172 7.07 15.55 37.99
N THR A 173 7.76 15.65 36.85
CA THR A 173 9.23 15.83 36.80
C THR A 173 9.66 17.29 36.85
N THR A 174 8.83 18.22 36.37
CA THR A 174 9.19 19.65 36.26
C THR A 174 8.67 20.52 37.41
N GLN A 175 7.91 19.97 38.37
CA GLN A 175 7.20 20.73 39.42
C GLN A 175 6.29 21.85 38.87
N GLN A 176 5.89 21.80 37.60
CA GLN A 176 4.97 22.77 37.02
C GLN A 176 3.53 22.44 37.41
N LYS A 177 2.73 23.48 37.70
CA LYS A 177 1.34 23.32 38.15
C LYS A 177 0.49 22.70 37.05
N SER A 178 -0.41 21.80 37.48
CA SER A 178 -1.57 21.27 36.74
C SER A 178 -2.13 22.28 35.73
N GLY A 179 -2.10 21.92 34.44
CA GLY A 179 -2.75 22.68 33.37
C GLY A 179 -1.83 23.46 32.42
N MET A 180 -0.50 23.33 32.53
CA MET A 180 0.43 23.77 31.49
C MET A 180 0.91 22.58 30.65
N ILE A 181 0.59 22.61 29.35
CA ILE A 181 1.05 21.63 28.37
C ILE A 181 2.54 21.87 28.14
N ALA A 182 3.40 21.00 28.68
CA ALA A 182 4.82 21.05 28.38
C ALA A 182 5.05 20.51 26.95
N PRO A 183 5.73 21.26 26.07
CA PRO A 183 6.00 20.81 24.71
C PRO A 183 6.96 19.61 24.70
N VAL A 184 6.70 18.63 23.83
CA VAL A 184 7.65 17.56 23.51
C VAL A 184 8.94 18.22 23.01
N LYS A 185 10.04 18.08 23.75
CA LYS A 185 11.35 18.60 23.32
C LYS A 185 11.92 17.69 22.24
N MET A 186 12.55 18.25 21.21
CA MET A 186 13.12 17.47 20.09
C MET A 186 14.08 16.37 20.56
N ASP A 187 14.89 16.62 21.58
CA ASP A 187 15.83 15.63 22.16
C ASP A 187 15.13 14.36 22.65
N PHE A 188 13.84 14.43 23.00
CA PHE A 188 13.05 13.26 23.41
C PHE A 188 12.93 12.24 22.28
N PHE A 189 12.75 12.68 21.03
CA PHE A 189 12.57 11.79 19.89
C PHE A 189 13.82 10.94 19.64
N ASP A 190 14.99 11.55 19.74
CA ASP A 190 16.25 10.85 19.53
C ASP A 190 16.57 9.91 20.71
N ILE A 191 16.29 10.31 21.96
CA ILE A 191 16.46 9.44 23.14
C ILE A 191 15.53 8.22 23.07
N PHE A 192 14.26 8.45 22.73
CA PHE A 192 13.29 7.36 22.56
C PHE A 192 13.71 6.44 21.40
N GLY A 193 14.14 7.02 20.28
CA GLY A 193 14.61 6.27 19.12
C GLY A 193 15.81 5.38 19.40
N GLU A 194 16.83 5.88 20.09
CA GLU A 194 17.99 5.06 20.47
C GLU A 194 17.59 3.89 21.39
N ARG A 195 16.55 4.05 22.22
CA ARG A 195 16.02 2.95 23.03
C ARG A 195 15.29 1.91 22.19
N VAL A 196 14.38 2.33 21.31
CA VAL A 196 13.67 1.42 20.39
C VAL A 196 14.68 0.63 19.55
N LYS A 197 15.73 1.30 19.07
CA LYS A 197 16.83 0.68 18.35
C LYS A 197 17.62 -0.33 19.20
N LYS A 198 17.92 -0.01 20.46
CA LYS A 198 18.61 -0.94 21.37
C LYS A 198 17.78 -2.20 21.65
N ILE A 199 16.47 -2.04 21.86
CA ILE A 199 15.54 -3.17 22.05
C ILE A 199 15.49 -4.01 20.77
N GLY A 200 15.41 -3.36 19.61
CA GLY A 200 15.50 -4.00 18.31
C GLY A 200 14.22 -4.72 17.85
N HIS A 201 13.18 -4.76 18.67
CA HIS A 201 11.91 -5.41 18.32
C HIS A 201 10.69 -4.70 18.93
N LEU A 202 9.80 -4.21 18.08
CA LEU A 202 8.52 -3.59 18.42
C LEU A 202 7.36 -4.56 18.11
N LEU A 203 6.49 -4.78 19.09
CA LEU A 203 5.23 -5.50 18.98
C LEU A 203 4.09 -4.48 18.96
N ALA A 204 3.47 -4.31 17.79
CA ALA A 204 2.33 -3.44 17.57
C ALA A 204 1.03 -4.20 17.85
N MET A 205 0.37 -3.93 18.97
CA MET A 205 -0.84 -4.65 19.36
C MET A 205 -2.08 -4.12 18.65
N MET A 206 -2.62 -4.90 17.72
CA MET A 206 -3.75 -4.55 16.86
C MET A 206 -5.08 -5.06 17.42
N ALA A 207 -5.95 -4.16 17.84
CA ALA A 207 -7.31 -4.47 18.25
C ALA A 207 -8.23 -3.22 18.26
N PRO A 208 -9.55 -3.37 18.03
CA PRO A 208 -10.19 -4.55 17.43
C PRO A 208 -9.82 -4.68 15.95
N TRP A 209 -9.88 -5.88 15.37
CA TRP A 209 -9.38 -6.08 14.00
C TRP A 209 -10.22 -5.38 12.92
N LYS A 210 -11.55 -5.26 13.10
CA LYS A 210 -12.47 -4.60 12.14
C LYS A 210 -12.24 -3.09 12.00
N ALA A 211 -11.72 -2.46 13.04
CA ALA A 211 -11.48 -1.02 13.09
C ALA A 211 -10.32 -0.76 14.05
N PRO A 212 -9.07 -1.00 13.60
CA PRO A 212 -7.96 -1.05 14.54
C PRO A 212 -7.66 0.33 15.13
N VAL A 213 -7.95 0.50 16.42
CA VAL A 213 -7.74 1.79 17.10
C VAL A 213 -6.25 2.14 17.11
N TYR A 214 -5.38 1.14 17.14
CA TYR A 214 -3.93 1.30 17.17
C TYR A 214 -3.42 2.24 16.06
N ILE A 215 -3.75 1.97 14.80
CA ILE A 215 -3.28 2.75 13.64
C ILE A 215 -3.96 4.13 13.52
N THR A 216 -4.98 4.40 14.33
CA THR A 216 -5.62 5.73 14.40
C THR A 216 -4.95 6.66 15.41
N ARG A 217 -3.97 6.20 16.18
CA ARG A 217 -3.35 6.99 17.27
C ARG A 217 -1.98 7.50 16.87
N VAL A 218 -1.78 8.81 16.94
CA VAL A 218 -0.52 9.45 16.48
C VAL A 218 0.71 8.93 17.23
N TRP A 219 0.55 8.55 18.50
CA TRP A 219 1.64 8.01 19.31
C TRP A 219 2.03 6.59 18.90
N CYS A 220 1.07 5.74 18.51
CA CYS A 220 1.36 4.43 17.95
C CYS A 220 2.05 4.55 16.57
N ILE A 221 1.61 5.51 15.77
CA ILE A 221 2.26 5.85 14.50
C ILE A 221 3.69 6.37 14.73
N PHE A 222 3.90 7.20 15.76
CA PHE A 222 5.22 7.69 16.12
C PHE A 222 6.19 6.56 16.47
N GLU A 223 5.73 5.50 17.14
CA GLU A 223 6.57 4.37 17.51
C GLU A 223 6.99 3.54 16.29
N ILE A 224 6.06 3.32 15.34
CA ILE A 224 6.39 2.71 14.04
C ILE A 224 7.37 3.60 13.25
N PHE A 225 7.09 4.89 13.16
CA PHE A 225 7.95 5.88 12.52
C PHE A 225 9.36 5.84 13.11
N THR A 226 9.47 5.80 14.43
CA THR A 226 10.76 5.76 15.15
C THR A 226 11.50 4.46 14.86
N ALA A 227 10.82 3.31 14.93
CA ALA A 227 11.42 2.01 14.63
C ALA A 227 12.02 1.99 13.21
N HIS A 228 11.33 2.63 12.25
CA HIS A 228 11.82 2.79 10.89
C HIS A 228 12.97 3.78 10.77
N ARG A 229 12.81 5.01 11.28
CA ARG A 229 13.78 6.12 11.21
C ARG A 229 15.15 5.71 11.74
N MET A 230 15.18 5.01 12.86
CA MET A 230 16.43 4.66 13.54
C MET A 230 17.16 3.47 12.91
N GLY A 231 16.42 2.63 12.17
CA GLY A 231 16.88 1.36 11.60
C GLY A 231 17.18 0.30 12.66
N GLY A 232 17.21 -0.97 12.24
CA GLY A 232 17.60 -2.09 13.12
C GLY A 232 16.53 -2.51 14.15
N CYS A 233 15.30 -2.00 14.04
CA CYS A 233 14.17 -2.46 14.82
C CYS A 233 13.16 -3.19 13.93
N LYS A 234 12.86 -4.46 14.25
CA LYS A 234 11.78 -5.22 13.59
C LYS A 234 10.45 -4.79 14.18
N VAL A 235 9.43 -4.58 13.35
CA VAL A 235 8.06 -4.34 13.80
C VAL A 235 7.21 -5.56 13.45
N ASP A 236 6.59 -6.19 14.44
CA ASP A 236 5.62 -7.28 14.26
C ASP A 236 4.26 -6.85 14.80
N ILE A 237 3.19 -7.21 14.09
CA ILE A 237 1.82 -7.01 14.58
C ILE A 237 1.41 -8.22 15.41
N VAL A 238 0.88 -7.95 16.61
CA VAL A 238 0.31 -8.96 17.53
C VAL A 238 -1.15 -8.64 17.81
N MET A 239 -1.96 -9.63 18.15
CA MET A 239 -3.42 -9.46 18.31
C MET A 239 -3.93 -10.32 19.49
N PRO A 240 -4.92 -9.83 20.27
CA PRO A 240 -5.61 -10.64 21.26
C PRO A 240 -6.14 -11.96 20.68
N PRO A 241 -6.00 -13.10 21.37
CA PRO A 241 -6.44 -14.39 20.85
C PRO A 241 -7.93 -14.43 20.49
N ARG A 242 -8.78 -13.71 21.25
CA ARG A 242 -10.22 -13.57 20.97
C ARG A 242 -10.50 -12.78 19.68
N GLU A 243 -9.73 -11.74 19.42
CA GLU A 243 -9.84 -10.93 18.20
C GLU A 243 -9.36 -11.75 17.00
N LYS A 244 -8.28 -12.51 17.16
CA LYS A 244 -7.81 -13.44 16.13
C LYS A 244 -8.87 -14.48 15.79
N GLN A 245 -9.47 -15.15 16.78
CA GLN A 245 -10.56 -16.10 16.55
C GLN A 245 -11.78 -15.46 15.86
N SER A 246 -12.13 -14.22 16.21
CA SER A 246 -13.21 -13.49 15.54
C SER A 246 -12.88 -13.19 14.08
N LEU A 247 -11.63 -12.82 13.78
CA LEU A 247 -11.16 -12.62 12.41
C LEU A 247 -11.25 -13.93 11.62
N GLU A 248 -10.71 -15.01 12.18
CA GLU A 248 -10.73 -16.35 11.56
C GLU A 248 -12.15 -16.85 11.26
N GLN A 249 -13.11 -16.57 12.15
CA GLN A 249 -14.50 -16.93 11.92
C GLN A 249 -15.15 -16.09 10.81
N ASP A 250 -14.94 -14.76 10.83
CA ASP A 250 -15.48 -13.87 9.82
C ASP A 250 -14.91 -14.13 8.43
N VAL A 251 -13.63 -14.51 8.35
CA VAL A 251 -12.95 -14.95 7.11
C VAL A 251 -13.68 -16.13 6.47
N VAL A 252 -14.23 -17.04 7.28
CA VAL A 252 -14.89 -18.28 6.83
C VAL A 252 -16.36 -18.04 6.50
N ASP A 253 -17.01 -17.14 7.24
CA ASP A 253 -18.45 -16.91 7.11
C ASP A 253 -18.79 -15.82 6.08
N ASN A 254 -17.83 -14.97 5.69
CA ASN A 254 -18.11 -13.78 4.88
C ASN A 254 -16.91 -13.29 4.04
N GLU A 255 -17.00 -13.41 2.71
CA GLU A 255 -16.01 -12.83 1.76
C GLU A 255 -15.77 -11.33 1.98
N GLY A 256 -16.78 -10.59 2.46
CA GLY A 256 -16.69 -9.16 2.72
C GLY A 256 -15.84 -8.78 3.94
N GLY A 257 -15.60 -9.70 4.88
CA GLY A 257 -14.86 -9.41 6.12
C GLY A 257 -13.39 -9.10 5.87
N ILE A 258 -12.73 -9.89 5.02
CA ILE A 258 -11.32 -9.69 4.68
C ILE A 258 -11.15 -8.54 3.69
N ASN A 259 -12.04 -8.40 2.70
CA ASN A 259 -12.01 -7.27 1.78
C ASN A 259 -12.19 -5.94 2.53
N ALA A 260 -13.14 -5.86 3.47
CA ALA A 260 -13.30 -4.68 4.33
C ALA A 260 -12.06 -4.42 5.20
N LEU A 261 -11.36 -5.47 5.63
CA LEU A 261 -10.08 -5.33 6.33
C LEU A 261 -9.02 -4.75 5.39
N TYR A 262 -8.78 -5.33 4.21
CA TYR A 262 -7.83 -4.77 3.23
C TYR A 262 -8.19 -3.34 2.81
N GLU A 263 -9.47 -3.00 2.66
CA GLU A 263 -9.93 -1.63 2.41
C GLU A 263 -9.62 -0.71 3.59
N THR A 264 -9.88 -1.14 4.82
CA THR A 264 -9.57 -0.37 6.03
C THR A 264 -8.06 -0.17 6.18
N LEU A 265 -7.28 -1.20 5.90
CA LEU A 265 -5.81 -1.17 5.95
C LEU A 265 -5.25 -0.29 4.82
N GLY A 266 -5.75 -0.44 3.59
CA GLY A 266 -5.31 0.33 2.41
C GLY A 266 -5.68 1.82 2.46
N ASN A 267 -6.74 2.17 3.18
CA ASN A 267 -7.17 3.56 3.39
C ASN A 267 -6.57 4.23 4.63
N THR A 268 -5.72 3.52 5.39
CA THR A 268 -5.10 4.11 6.58
C THR A 268 -4.10 5.19 6.15
N LYS A 269 -4.37 6.41 6.61
CA LYS A 269 -3.54 7.59 6.40
C LYS A 269 -3.01 8.08 7.74
N VAL A 270 -1.69 8.01 7.93
CA VAL A 270 -1.03 8.41 9.18
C VAL A 270 -1.30 9.87 9.54
N GLU A 271 -1.51 10.74 8.54
CA GLU A 271 -1.89 12.14 8.75
C GLU A 271 -3.28 12.33 9.37
N ASN A 272 -4.14 11.31 9.32
CA ASN A 272 -5.45 11.30 9.98
C ASN A 272 -5.38 10.82 11.44
N ALA A 273 -4.19 10.42 11.92
CA ALA A 273 -4.04 9.89 13.27
C ALA A 273 -4.36 10.95 14.33
N ILE A 274 -5.13 10.57 15.35
CA ILE A 274 -5.61 11.45 16.39
C ILE A 274 -4.74 11.39 17.65
N ALA A 275 -4.76 12.48 18.41
CA ALA A 275 -4.10 12.60 19.71
C ALA A 275 -5.07 13.22 20.72
N SER A 276 -4.90 12.89 22.00
CA SER A 276 -5.63 13.57 23.08
C SER A 276 -5.20 15.03 23.24
N VAL A 277 -3.97 15.35 22.83
CA VAL A 277 -3.41 16.70 22.86
C VAL A 277 -2.95 17.12 21.48
N GLU A 278 -3.52 18.22 21.00
CA GLU A 278 -3.36 18.71 19.63
C GLU A 278 -1.91 19.07 19.27
N SER A 279 -1.18 19.69 20.20
CA SER A 279 0.22 20.08 19.97
C SER A 279 1.11 18.89 19.67
N ASP A 280 0.84 17.74 20.28
CA ASP A 280 1.62 16.53 20.07
C ASP A 280 1.36 15.93 18.70
N ARG A 281 0.09 15.98 18.25
CA ARG A 281 -0.26 15.59 16.88
C ARG A 281 0.53 16.45 15.88
N LEU A 282 0.51 17.77 16.04
CA LEU A 282 1.21 18.68 15.14
C LEU A 282 2.73 18.49 15.16
N ALA A 283 3.32 18.26 16.34
CA ALA A 283 4.75 18.03 16.47
C ALA A 283 5.20 16.73 15.80
N ILE A 284 4.49 15.62 16.06
CA ILE A 284 4.82 14.30 15.49
C ILE A 284 4.60 14.33 13.98
N LEU A 285 3.45 14.79 13.51
CA LEU A 285 3.15 14.82 12.08
C LEU A 285 4.09 15.76 11.32
N GLY A 286 4.45 16.91 11.91
CA GLY A 286 5.47 17.79 11.34
C GLY A 286 6.85 17.15 11.26
N GLN A 287 7.23 16.32 12.23
CA GLN A 287 8.47 15.56 12.19
C GLN A 287 8.42 14.47 11.11
N VAL A 288 7.31 13.74 10.99
CA VAL A 288 7.10 12.76 9.91
C VAL A 288 7.22 13.42 8.54
N GLU A 289 6.56 14.58 8.35
CA GLU A 289 6.55 15.32 7.09
C GLU A 289 7.93 15.85 6.70
N SER A 290 8.70 16.34 7.68
CA SER A 290 10.04 16.89 7.45
C SER A 290 11.13 15.84 7.23
N ASP A 291 10.95 14.62 7.73
CA ASP A 291 11.94 13.54 7.65
C ASP A 291 11.67 12.61 6.45
N VAL A 292 10.75 11.65 6.59
CA VAL A 292 10.46 10.64 5.55
C VAL A 292 9.27 11.01 4.65
N GLY A 293 8.39 11.89 5.12
CA GLY A 293 7.14 12.25 4.46
C GLY A 293 6.00 11.25 4.70
N TYR A 294 4.75 11.73 4.63
CA TYR A 294 3.56 10.89 4.88
C TYR A 294 3.45 9.71 3.91
N SER A 295 3.78 9.91 2.63
CA SER A 295 3.69 8.85 1.62
C SER A 295 4.57 7.63 1.96
N VAL A 296 5.82 7.86 2.38
CA VAL A 296 6.74 6.77 2.75
C VAL A 296 6.25 6.03 3.99
N LEU A 297 5.81 6.77 5.03
CA LEU A 297 5.32 6.14 6.25
C LEU A 297 3.99 5.41 6.03
N ASN A 298 3.09 5.95 5.21
CA ASN A 298 1.84 5.28 4.82
C ASN A 298 2.13 3.95 4.12
N ASN A 299 3.05 3.93 3.15
CA ASN A 299 3.45 2.69 2.48
C ASN A 299 4.03 1.67 3.46
N LEU A 300 4.91 2.09 4.37
CA LEU A 300 5.48 1.21 5.40
C LEU A 300 4.40 0.59 6.29
N VAL A 301 3.47 1.40 6.80
CA VAL A 301 2.38 0.93 7.66
C VAL A 301 1.49 -0.04 6.87
N ASN A 302 1.14 0.30 5.63
CA ASN A 302 0.29 -0.53 4.78
C ASN A 302 0.96 -1.86 4.42
N ASP A 303 2.27 -1.87 4.14
CA ASP A 303 3.02 -3.09 3.84
C ASP A 303 3.15 -3.99 5.09
N LEU A 304 3.37 -3.40 6.27
CA LEU A 304 3.36 -4.13 7.54
C LEU A 304 2.01 -4.82 7.78
N LEU A 305 0.91 -4.10 7.53
CA LEU A 305 -0.45 -4.62 7.69
C LEU A 305 -0.76 -5.73 6.69
N ARG A 306 -0.38 -5.56 5.42
CA ARG A 306 -0.53 -6.58 4.37
C ARG A 306 0.26 -7.84 4.70
N GLY A 307 1.54 -7.69 5.06
CA GLY A 307 2.39 -8.83 5.42
C GLY A 307 1.89 -9.60 6.63
N TRP A 308 1.38 -8.90 7.65
CA TRP A 308 0.71 -9.55 8.78
C TRP A 308 -0.54 -10.31 8.35
N MET A 309 -1.38 -9.72 7.49
CA MET A 309 -2.59 -10.38 7.01
C MET A 309 -2.30 -11.62 6.17
N HIS A 310 -1.33 -11.54 5.28
CA HIS A 310 -0.81 -12.69 4.56
C HIS A 310 -0.39 -13.82 5.51
N GLY A 311 0.31 -13.50 6.60
CA GLY A 311 0.70 -14.47 7.62
C GLY A 311 -0.49 -15.13 8.31
N VAL A 312 -1.52 -14.35 8.67
CA VAL A 312 -2.76 -14.88 9.26
C VAL A 312 -3.48 -15.81 8.29
N LEU A 313 -3.66 -15.41 7.03
CA LEU A 313 -4.33 -16.22 6.02
C LEU A 313 -3.55 -17.51 5.71
N THR A 314 -2.22 -17.43 5.66
CA THR A 314 -1.35 -18.61 5.46
C THR A 314 -1.51 -19.60 6.61
N GLN A 315 -1.45 -19.13 7.86
CA GLN A 315 -1.64 -19.99 9.03
C GLN A 315 -3.05 -20.62 9.06
N LEU A 316 -4.07 -19.87 8.67
CA LEU A 316 -5.44 -20.38 8.55
C LEU A 316 -5.56 -21.51 7.53
N VAL A 317 -4.91 -21.36 6.37
CA VAL A 317 -4.85 -22.40 5.34
C VAL A 317 -4.13 -23.64 5.87
N GLU A 318 -2.95 -23.49 6.48
CA GLU A 318 -2.17 -24.61 7.02
C GLU A 318 -2.91 -25.37 8.13
N THR A 319 -3.58 -24.65 9.05
CA THR A 319 -4.30 -25.28 10.17
C THR A 319 -5.58 -25.97 9.74
N ARG A 320 -6.21 -25.52 8.65
CA ARG A 320 -7.41 -26.13 8.07
C ARG A 320 -7.11 -27.13 6.96
N GLU A 321 -5.85 -27.34 6.59
CA GLU A 321 -5.45 -28.28 5.56
C GLU A 321 -5.98 -29.68 5.93
N ASN A 322 -7.12 -30.03 5.31
CA ASN A 322 -7.81 -31.28 5.56
C ASN A 322 -7.84 -32.09 4.27
N THR A 323 -7.74 -33.40 4.38
CA THR A 323 -7.65 -34.26 3.21
C THR A 323 -9.03 -34.44 2.58
N TYR A 324 -9.26 -33.69 1.50
CA TYR A 324 -10.29 -33.93 0.47
C TYR A 324 -11.76 -33.77 0.91
N ASN A 325 -12.18 -32.57 1.33
CA ASN A 325 -13.60 -32.24 1.53
C ASN A 325 -14.03 -30.99 0.74
N GLU A 326 -15.34 -30.89 0.48
CA GLU A 326 -15.93 -29.75 -0.23
C GLU A 326 -15.81 -28.42 0.55
N ASP A 327 -15.90 -28.48 1.88
CA ASP A 327 -15.78 -27.28 2.73
C ASP A 327 -14.41 -26.62 2.58
N TYR A 328 -13.35 -27.40 2.39
CA TYR A 328 -12.00 -26.86 2.19
C TYR A 328 -11.80 -26.32 0.77
N VAL A 329 -12.51 -26.85 -0.24
CA VAL A 329 -12.53 -26.25 -1.59
C VAL A 329 -13.12 -24.85 -1.53
N GLU A 330 -14.29 -24.73 -0.89
CA GLU A 330 -14.98 -23.45 -0.75
C GLU A 330 -14.10 -22.44 -0.01
N PHE A 331 -13.51 -22.86 1.11
CA PHE A 331 -12.54 -22.07 1.85
C PHE A 331 -11.35 -21.63 0.96
N CYS A 332 -10.75 -22.54 0.19
CA CYS A 332 -9.65 -22.20 -0.72
C CYS A 332 -10.07 -21.19 -1.80
N ASN A 333 -11.29 -21.32 -2.33
CA ASN A 333 -11.82 -20.40 -3.33
C ASN A 333 -12.05 -19.00 -2.77
N GLN A 334 -12.61 -18.89 -1.57
CA GLN A 334 -12.85 -17.62 -0.90
C GLN A 334 -11.54 -16.89 -0.59
N ILE A 335 -10.57 -17.57 0.05
CA ILE A 335 -9.26 -16.98 0.34
C ILE A 335 -8.51 -16.66 -0.96
N GLY A 336 -8.57 -17.54 -1.95
CA GLY A 336 -7.97 -17.32 -3.26
C GLY A 336 -8.51 -16.07 -3.95
N GLY A 337 -9.83 -15.86 -3.90
CA GLY A 337 -10.50 -14.68 -4.44
C GLY A 337 -10.03 -13.39 -3.76
N VAL A 338 -9.94 -13.39 -2.43
CA VAL A 338 -9.43 -12.25 -1.65
C VAL A 338 -7.95 -11.98 -1.94
N LEU A 339 -7.12 -13.01 -2.03
CA LEU A 339 -5.70 -12.82 -2.35
C LEU A 339 -5.53 -12.27 -3.77
N ARG A 340 -6.36 -12.71 -4.72
CA ARG A 340 -6.38 -12.21 -6.09
C ARG A 340 -6.73 -10.73 -6.15
N THR A 341 -7.82 -10.30 -5.49
CA THR A 341 -8.25 -8.89 -5.50
C THR A 341 -7.22 -7.95 -4.89
N ASN A 342 -6.37 -8.45 -3.98
CA ASN A 342 -5.30 -7.70 -3.35
C ASN A 342 -3.95 -7.77 -4.08
N GLY A 343 -3.89 -8.40 -5.26
CA GLY A 343 -2.68 -8.49 -6.09
C GLY A 343 -1.73 -9.63 -5.72
N GLU A 344 -2.10 -10.49 -4.77
CA GLU A 344 -1.31 -11.65 -4.35
C GLU A 344 -1.55 -12.87 -5.26
N HIS A 345 -1.39 -12.67 -6.57
CA HIS A 345 -1.77 -13.64 -7.59
C HIS A 345 -1.08 -15.01 -7.44
N SER A 346 0.17 -15.05 -6.97
CA SER A 346 0.90 -16.31 -6.78
C SER A 346 0.34 -17.17 -5.65
N ALA A 347 -0.14 -16.55 -4.57
CA ALA A 347 -0.75 -17.26 -3.45
C ALA A 347 -2.18 -17.69 -3.81
N ALA A 348 -2.95 -16.80 -4.46
CA ALA A 348 -4.27 -17.12 -5.01
C ALA A 348 -4.22 -18.31 -5.97
N MET A 349 -3.23 -18.34 -6.88
CA MET A 349 -3.04 -19.43 -7.83
C MET A 349 -2.83 -20.78 -7.13
N LYS A 350 -2.01 -20.84 -6.09
CA LYS A 350 -1.75 -22.09 -5.34
C LYS A 350 -3.03 -22.61 -4.66
N LEU A 351 -3.84 -21.71 -4.10
CA LEU A 351 -5.11 -22.09 -3.46
C LEU A 351 -6.12 -22.61 -4.47
N HIS A 352 -6.34 -21.91 -5.58
CA HIS A 352 -7.28 -22.36 -6.60
C HIS A 352 -6.81 -23.65 -7.30
N GLN A 353 -5.50 -23.88 -7.45
CA GLN A 353 -4.96 -25.16 -7.93
C GLN A 353 -5.22 -26.30 -6.93
N THR A 354 -5.17 -26.00 -5.63
CA THR A 354 -5.49 -26.97 -4.57
C THR A 354 -6.98 -27.28 -4.56
N ALA A 355 -7.84 -26.26 -4.66
CA ALA A 355 -9.28 -26.38 -4.80
C ALA A 355 -9.65 -27.24 -6.02
N LEU A 356 -9.08 -26.94 -7.20
CA LEU A 356 -9.31 -27.71 -8.42
C LEU A 356 -8.95 -29.18 -8.26
N ARG A 357 -7.75 -29.47 -7.72
CA ARG A 357 -7.30 -30.85 -7.50
C ARG A 357 -8.25 -31.63 -6.59
N ILE A 358 -8.74 -30.99 -5.53
CA ILE A 358 -9.70 -31.62 -4.61
C ILE A 358 -11.04 -31.83 -5.33
N CYS A 359 -11.56 -30.84 -6.06
CA CYS A 359 -12.78 -30.98 -6.86
C CYS A 359 -12.70 -32.15 -7.84
N GLU A 360 -11.61 -32.25 -8.62
CA GLU A 360 -11.42 -33.35 -9.58
C GLU A 360 -11.39 -34.72 -8.91
N THR A 361 -10.76 -34.82 -7.73
CA THR A 361 -10.66 -36.09 -7.00
C THR A 361 -11.93 -36.49 -6.25
N VAL A 362 -12.66 -35.54 -5.68
CA VAL A 362 -13.83 -35.79 -4.80
C VAL A 362 -15.14 -35.76 -5.57
N LEU A 363 -15.31 -34.77 -6.44
CA LEU A 363 -16.56 -34.47 -7.15
C LEU A 363 -16.52 -34.94 -8.61
N GLY A 364 -15.31 -35.08 -9.16
CA GLY A 364 -15.07 -35.48 -10.54
C GLY A 364 -14.90 -34.29 -11.49
N GLU A 365 -14.43 -34.59 -12.70
CA GLU A 365 -14.11 -33.59 -13.72
C GLU A 365 -15.34 -32.82 -14.24
N ASN A 366 -16.52 -33.45 -14.19
CA ASN A 366 -17.79 -32.89 -14.70
C ASN A 366 -18.74 -32.48 -13.57
N HIS A 367 -18.26 -31.60 -12.68
CA HIS A 367 -19.05 -31.06 -11.57
C HIS A 367 -19.02 -29.53 -11.59
N GLU A 368 -20.09 -28.86 -11.16
CA GLU A 368 -20.22 -27.39 -11.16
C GLU A 368 -19.03 -26.71 -10.43
N LYS A 369 -18.71 -27.15 -9.21
CA LYS A 369 -17.56 -26.67 -8.41
C LYS A 369 -16.19 -26.89 -9.07
N THR A 370 -16.06 -27.89 -9.94
CA THR A 370 -14.86 -28.09 -10.76
C THR A 370 -14.78 -26.98 -11.81
N GLY A 371 -15.91 -26.65 -12.44
CA GLY A 371 -16.06 -25.49 -13.31
C GLY A 371 -15.71 -24.17 -12.61
N ASP A 372 -16.16 -23.96 -11.37
CA ASP A 372 -15.86 -22.76 -10.57
C ASP A 372 -14.36 -22.63 -10.31
N SER A 373 -13.71 -23.75 -9.98
CA SER A 373 -12.26 -23.79 -9.75
C SER A 373 -11.47 -23.46 -11.03
N TYR A 374 -11.92 -23.94 -12.19
CA TYR A 374 -11.36 -23.56 -13.49
C TYR A 374 -11.58 -22.07 -13.78
N SER A 375 -12.78 -21.54 -13.53
CA SER A 375 -13.10 -20.13 -13.73
C SER A 375 -12.22 -19.22 -12.87
N ASN A 376 -12.04 -19.55 -11.58
CA ASN A 376 -11.20 -18.80 -10.65
C ASN A 376 -9.72 -18.81 -11.06
N LEU A 377 -9.20 -19.94 -11.55
CA LEU A 377 -7.85 -20.00 -12.13
C LEU A 377 -7.72 -19.13 -13.38
N GLY A 378 -8.76 -19.09 -14.22
CA GLY A 378 -8.83 -18.20 -15.37
C GLY A 378 -8.71 -16.74 -14.96
N LEU A 379 -9.44 -16.31 -13.93
CA LEU A 379 -9.38 -14.93 -13.41
C LEU A 379 -7.97 -14.57 -12.91
N VAL A 380 -7.31 -15.47 -12.16
CA VAL A 380 -5.93 -15.20 -11.68
C VAL A 380 -4.94 -15.10 -12.85
N LEU A 381 -5.09 -15.95 -13.88
CA LEU A 381 -4.23 -15.90 -15.06
C LEU A 381 -4.44 -14.63 -15.89
N ASP A 382 -5.68 -14.15 -15.99
CA ASP A 382 -6.01 -12.89 -16.66
C ASP A 382 -5.36 -11.70 -15.94
N ASP A 383 -5.49 -11.63 -14.61
CA ASP A 383 -4.86 -10.58 -13.79
C ASP A 383 -3.32 -10.58 -13.92
N MET A 384 -2.71 -11.75 -14.17
CA MET A 384 -1.27 -11.89 -14.41
C MET A 384 -0.86 -11.60 -15.86
N GLY A 385 -1.80 -11.30 -16.76
CA GLY A 385 -1.55 -11.09 -18.19
C GLY A 385 -1.27 -12.38 -18.99
N ALA A 386 -1.51 -13.56 -18.40
CA ALA A 386 -1.33 -14.85 -19.05
C ALA A 386 -2.59 -15.25 -19.86
N TYR A 387 -2.94 -14.42 -20.84
CA TYR A 387 -4.24 -14.45 -21.53
C TYR A 387 -4.55 -15.80 -22.22
N ASP A 388 -3.59 -16.44 -22.87
CA ASP A 388 -3.80 -17.75 -23.50
C ASP A 388 -4.19 -18.83 -22.46
N GLY A 389 -3.56 -18.78 -21.28
CA GLY A 389 -3.87 -19.67 -20.17
C GLY A 389 -5.24 -19.36 -19.57
N ALA A 390 -5.55 -18.08 -19.38
CA ALA A 390 -6.86 -17.64 -18.88
C ALA A 390 -8.00 -18.10 -19.81
N LEU A 391 -7.83 -17.89 -21.12
CA LEU A 391 -8.79 -18.29 -22.14
C LEU A 391 -9.01 -19.80 -22.16
N ALA A 392 -7.94 -20.61 -22.00
CA ALA A 392 -8.06 -22.05 -21.91
C ALA A 392 -8.88 -22.47 -20.69
N LYS A 393 -8.59 -21.91 -19.51
CA LYS A 393 -9.29 -22.23 -18.25
C LYS A 393 -10.76 -21.83 -18.28
N HIS A 394 -11.09 -20.65 -18.80
CA HIS A 394 -12.49 -20.25 -18.95
C HIS A 394 -13.25 -21.08 -19.97
N LYS A 395 -12.60 -21.58 -21.04
CA LYS A 395 -13.24 -22.52 -21.99
C LYS A 395 -13.51 -23.89 -21.36
N GLU A 396 -12.60 -24.38 -20.51
CA GLU A 396 -12.80 -25.60 -19.72
C GLU A 396 -14.00 -25.44 -18.77
N ALA A 397 -14.05 -24.32 -18.03
CA ALA A 397 -15.19 -23.98 -17.17
C ALA A 397 -16.51 -23.91 -17.96
N LEU A 398 -16.54 -23.19 -19.10
CA LEU A 398 -17.71 -23.07 -19.96
C LEU A 398 -18.21 -24.44 -20.45
N ALA A 399 -17.31 -25.34 -20.84
CA ALA A 399 -17.67 -26.68 -21.29
C ALA A 399 -18.35 -27.49 -20.18
N ILE A 400 -17.83 -27.41 -18.95
CA ILE A 400 -18.42 -28.05 -17.78
C ILE A 400 -19.81 -27.47 -17.51
N TYR A 401 -19.94 -26.14 -17.41
CA TYR A 401 -21.23 -25.49 -17.13
C TYR A 401 -22.29 -25.79 -18.19
N LEU A 402 -21.92 -25.79 -19.48
CA LEU A 402 -22.84 -26.18 -20.55
C LEU A 402 -23.33 -27.62 -20.41
N SER A 403 -22.46 -28.53 -19.98
CA SER A 403 -22.78 -29.95 -19.84
C SER A 403 -23.61 -30.26 -18.58
N VAL A 404 -23.34 -29.58 -17.46
CA VAL A 404 -23.93 -29.87 -16.14
C VAL A 404 -25.17 -29.01 -15.87
N LEU A 405 -25.09 -27.71 -16.16
CA LEU A 405 -26.10 -26.71 -15.77
C LEU A 405 -27.01 -26.30 -16.94
N GLY A 406 -26.53 -26.48 -18.18
CA GLY A 406 -27.25 -26.20 -19.41
C GLY A 406 -27.10 -24.75 -19.89
N LYS A 407 -27.43 -24.52 -21.17
CA LYS A 407 -27.13 -23.30 -21.93
C LYS A 407 -27.73 -21.98 -21.43
N HIS A 408 -28.68 -22.01 -20.50
CA HIS A 408 -29.36 -20.81 -20.00
C HIS A 408 -29.02 -20.53 -18.53
N HIS A 409 -28.06 -21.24 -17.95
CA HIS A 409 -27.63 -21.02 -16.59
C HIS A 409 -26.82 -19.72 -16.44
N PRO A 410 -26.97 -18.96 -15.34
CA PRO A 410 -26.15 -17.78 -15.07
C PRO A 410 -24.64 -18.01 -15.17
N ASP A 411 -24.12 -19.14 -14.68
CA ASP A 411 -22.68 -19.43 -14.75
C ASP A 411 -22.16 -19.61 -16.19
N VAL A 412 -23.03 -20.04 -17.11
CA VAL A 412 -22.70 -20.06 -18.54
C VAL A 412 -22.54 -18.63 -19.06
N ALA A 413 -23.42 -17.70 -18.64
CA ALA A 413 -23.29 -16.28 -18.97
C ALA A 413 -22.00 -15.70 -18.40
N THR A 414 -21.70 -15.95 -17.11
CA THR A 414 -20.45 -15.52 -16.45
C THR A 414 -19.22 -16.03 -17.20
N ALA A 415 -19.20 -17.31 -17.60
CA ALA A 415 -18.09 -17.86 -18.37
C ALA A 415 -17.94 -17.21 -19.76
N HIS A 416 -19.05 -16.92 -20.44
CA HIS A 416 -19.02 -16.13 -21.68
C HIS A 416 -18.46 -14.73 -21.46
N SER A 417 -18.87 -14.05 -20.38
CA SER A 417 -18.38 -12.72 -20.01
C SER A 417 -16.87 -12.73 -19.75
N ASN A 418 -16.37 -13.69 -18.95
CA ASN A 418 -14.94 -13.83 -18.65
C ASN A 418 -14.11 -14.12 -19.91
N ILE A 419 -14.60 -14.98 -20.81
CA ILE A 419 -13.95 -15.19 -22.11
C ILE A 419 -13.93 -13.90 -22.93
N GLY A 420 -15.03 -13.13 -22.91
CA GLY A 420 -15.11 -11.83 -23.56
C GLY A 420 -14.07 -10.84 -23.04
N THR A 421 -13.87 -10.78 -21.72
CA THR A 421 -12.84 -9.95 -21.08
C THR A 421 -11.44 -10.33 -21.54
N VAL A 422 -11.10 -11.62 -21.51
CA VAL A 422 -9.77 -12.08 -21.94
C VAL A 422 -9.53 -11.78 -23.43
N LEU A 423 -10.52 -12.02 -24.30
CA LEU A 423 -10.41 -11.70 -25.73
C LEU A 423 -10.22 -10.20 -25.98
N TYR A 424 -10.91 -9.36 -25.21
CA TYR A 424 -10.73 -7.91 -25.25
C TYR A 424 -9.29 -7.52 -24.88
N SER A 425 -8.76 -8.08 -23.79
CA SER A 425 -7.37 -7.85 -23.36
C SER A 425 -6.34 -8.32 -24.39
N MET A 426 -6.67 -9.33 -25.19
CA MET A 426 -5.84 -9.79 -26.32
C MET A 426 -5.98 -8.93 -27.59
N GLY A 427 -6.93 -7.98 -27.63
CA GLY A 427 -7.26 -7.16 -28.79
C GLY A 427 -8.18 -7.83 -29.82
N ASP A 428 -8.76 -9.00 -29.51
CA ASP A 428 -9.79 -9.65 -30.34
C ASP A 428 -11.18 -9.07 -30.01
N TYR A 429 -11.43 -7.86 -30.48
CA TYR A 429 -12.67 -7.12 -30.22
C TYR A 429 -13.90 -7.80 -30.83
N GLU A 430 -13.77 -8.42 -32.01
CA GLU A 430 -14.88 -9.14 -32.65
C GLU A 430 -15.27 -10.39 -31.83
N GLY A 431 -14.27 -11.17 -31.38
CA GLY A 431 -14.47 -12.30 -30.50
C GLY A 431 -15.08 -11.90 -29.15
N ALA A 432 -14.57 -10.83 -28.54
CA ALA A 432 -15.09 -10.28 -27.29
C ALA A 432 -16.56 -9.86 -27.42
N LEU A 433 -16.89 -9.10 -28.48
CA LEU A 433 -18.26 -8.66 -28.76
C LEU A 433 -19.21 -9.84 -28.94
N SER A 434 -18.79 -10.89 -29.66
CA SER A 434 -19.60 -12.10 -29.81
C SER A 434 -19.88 -12.76 -28.45
N LYS A 435 -18.89 -12.83 -27.57
CA LYS A 435 -19.01 -13.50 -26.27
C LYS A 435 -19.86 -12.70 -25.28
N TYR A 436 -19.74 -11.38 -25.28
CA TYR A 436 -20.64 -10.54 -24.49
C TYR A 436 -22.09 -10.58 -25.01
N LYS A 437 -22.30 -10.72 -26.32
CA LYS A 437 -23.66 -10.93 -26.88
C LYS A 437 -24.25 -12.29 -26.46
N ASP A 438 -23.45 -13.35 -26.43
CA ASP A 438 -23.85 -14.65 -25.89
C ASP A 438 -24.28 -14.51 -24.41
N CYS A 439 -23.46 -13.82 -23.60
CA CYS A 439 -23.75 -13.52 -22.19
C CYS A 439 -25.07 -12.74 -22.04
N LEU A 440 -25.22 -11.63 -22.77
CA LEU A 440 -26.40 -10.78 -22.73
C LEU A 440 -27.69 -11.55 -23.10
N SER A 441 -27.61 -12.44 -24.09
CA SER A 441 -28.77 -13.25 -24.49
C SER A 441 -29.24 -14.19 -23.39
N ILE A 442 -28.32 -14.71 -22.56
CA ILE A 442 -28.66 -15.57 -21.42
C ILE A 442 -29.23 -14.73 -20.30
N GLU A 443 -28.54 -13.65 -19.92
CA GLU A 443 -28.95 -12.74 -18.84
C GLU A 443 -30.34 -12.13 -19.07
N VAL A 444 -30.64 -11.67 -20.29
CA VAL A 444 -31.97 -11.11 -20.62
C VAL A 444 -33.08 -12.15 -20.46
N SER A 445 -32.77 -13.43 -20.67
CA SER A 445 -33.73 -14.52 -20.51
C SER A 445 -33.89 -14.98 -19.05
N ALA A 446 -32.83 -14.87 -18.24
CA ALA A 446 -32.76 -15.42 -16.89
C ALA A 446 -33.01 -14.38 -15.79
N LEU A 447 -32.67 -13.12 -16.03
CA LEU A 447 -32.65 -12.04 -15.03
C LEU A 447 -33.79 -11.05 -15.26
N ARG A 448 -34.16 -10.32 -14.20
CA ARG A 448 -35.07 -9.17 -14.33
C ARG A 448 -34.34 -8.04 -15.06
N ASN A 449 -35.07 -7.23 -15.84
CA ASN A 449 -34.52 -6.14 -16.66
C ASN A 449 -33.63 -5.11 -15.92
N ASN A 450 -33.68 -5.04 -14.59
CA ASN A 450 -32.90 -4.10 -13.78
C ASN A 450 -31.75 -4.78 -13.01
N HIS A 451 -31.33 -5.99 -13.39
CA HIS A 451 -30.25 -6.70 -12.71
C HIS A 451 -28.89 -6.01 -12.96
N PRO A 452 -28.02 -5.84 -11.94
CA PRO A 452 -26.69 -5.25 -12.10
C PRO A 452 -25.82 -5.92 -13.17
N ASP A 453 -25.88 -7.24 -13.30
CA ASP A 453 -25.12 -8.00 -14.30
C ASP A 453 -25.44 -7.57 -15.74
N LEU A 454 -26.72 -7.27 -16.03
CA LEU A 454 -27.10 -6.72 -17.34
C LEU A 454 -26.40 -5.39 -17.60
N ALA A 455 -26.29 -4.52 -16.59
CA ALA A 455 -25.58 -3.25 -16.74
C ALA A 455 -24.09 -3.45 -17.02
N PHE A 456 -23.46 -4.42 -16.34
CA PHE A 456 -22.06 -4.78 -16.58
C PHE A 456 -21.84 -5.27 -18.02
N THR A 457 -22.69 -6.18 -18.50
CA THR A 457 -22.61 -6.69 -19.87
C THR A 457 -22.84 -5.59 -20.91
N TYR A 458 -23.85 -4.71 -20.73
CA TYR A 458 -24.05 -3.55 -21.60
C TYR A 458 -22.85 -2.61 -21.60
N ASN A 459 -22.25 -2.33 -20.44
CA ASN A 459 -21.04 -1.51 -20.37
C ASN A 459 -19.89 -2.12 -21.18
N ASN A 460 -19.63 -3.42 -21.01
CA ASN A 460 -18.53 -4.07 -21.70
C ASN A 460 -18.74 -4.11 -23.22
N ILE A 461 -19.97 -4.39 -23.67
CA ILE A 461 -20.33 -4.27 -25.10
C ILE A 461 -20.05 -2.85 -25.60
N GLY A 462 -20.45 -1.83 -24.82
CA GLY A 462 -20.17 -0.43 -25.13
C GLY A 462 -18.68 -0.14 -25.28
N VAL A 463 -17.84 -0.66 -24.38
CA VAL A 463 -16.38 -0.50 -24.41
C VAL A 463 -15.80 -1.13 -25.67
N VAL A 464 -16.18 -2.37 -25.99
CA VAL A 464 -15.69 -3.06 -27.19
C VAL A 464 -16.10 -2.32 -28.46
N LEU A 465 -17.34 -1.85 -28.54
CA LEU A 465 -17.82 -1.08 -29.70
C LEU A 465 -17.08 0.25 -29.85
N ASN A 466 -16.75 0.93 -28.75
CA ASN A 466 -15.95 2.15 -28.77
C ASN A 466 -14.56 1.91 -29.36
N GLU A 467 -13.87 0.84 -28.92
CA GLU A 467 -12.56 0.44 -29.46
C GLU A 467 -12.63 0.06 -30.95
N MET A 468 -13.77 -0.47 -31.40
CA MET A 468 -14.02 -0.75 -32.83
C MET A 468 -14.39 0.50 -33.63
N GLY A 469 -14.61 1.65 -32.98
CA GLY A 469 -15.04 2.91 -33.62
C GLY A 469 -16.55 2.99 -33.93
N ASP A 470 -17.36 2.07 -33.41
CA ASP A 470 -18.82 2.08 -33.54
C ASP A 470 -19.46 2.85 -32.37
N TYR A 471 -19.26 4.17 -32.41
CA TYR A 471 -19.58 5.05 -31.29
C TYR A 471 -21.08 5.17 -31.04
N GLU A 472 -21.93 5.12 -32.07
CA GLU A 472 -23.38 5.20 -31.94
C GLU A 472 -23.97 3.98 -31.20
N ASP A 473 -23.53 2.77 -31.55
CA ASP A 473 -23.97 1.56 -30.86
C ASP A 473 -23.33 1.49 -29.45
N ALA A 474 -22.09 1.96 -29.27
CA ALA A 474 -21.48 2.09 -27.95
C ALA A 474 -22.32 2.97 -27.02
N LEU A 475 -22.71 4.17 -27.48
CA LEU A 475 -23.56 5.10 -26.75
C LEU A 475 -24.93 4.50 -26.41
N SER A 476 -25.51 3.70 -27.30
CA SER A 476 -26.78 3.02 -27.06
C SER A 476 -26.66 2.00 -25.92
N ASN A 477 -25.58 1.22 -25.90
CA ASN A 477 -25.28 0.27 -24.84
C ASN A 477 -24.97 0.97 -23.50
N TYR A 478 -24.17 2.04 -23.50
CA TYR A 478 -23.92 2.81 -22.28
C TYR A 478 -25.19 3.46 -21.71
N LYS A 479 -26.10 3.94 -22.56
CA LYS A 479 -27.40 4.45 -22.10
C LYS A 479 -28.26 3.36 -21.46
N ALA A 480 -28.24 2.13 -22.00
CA ALA A 480 -28.93 0.99 -21.40
C ALA A 480 -28.33 0.63 -20.03
N CYS A 481 -26.99 0.56 -19.94
CA CYS A 481 -26.27 0.38 -18.68
C CYS A 481 -26.64 1.46 -17.65
N LEU A 482 -26.58 2.73 -18.05
CA LEU A 482 -26.90 3.88 -17.19
C LEU A 482 -28.33 3.82 -16.66
N ALA A 483 -29.31 3.48 -17.51
CA ALA A 483 -30.71 3.36 -17.11
C ALA A 483 -30.91 2.29 -16.02
N ILE A 484 -30.24 1.14 -16.18
CA ILE A 484 -30.28 0.06 -15.18
C ILE A 484 -29.63 0.52 -13.88
N GLN A 485 -28.41 1.07 -13.92
CA GLN A 485 -27.68 1.54 -12.74
C GLN A 485 -28.44 2.64 -11.98
N LEU A 486 -29.02 3.60 -12.69
CA LEU A 486 -29.85 4.65 -12.07
C LEU A 486 -31.06 4.07 -11.35
N SER A 487 -31.68 3.02 -11.90
CA SER A 487 -32.84 2.36 -11.30
C SER A 487 -32.49 1.46 -10.11
N ALA A 488 -31.34 0.78 -10.16
CA ALA A 488 -30.96 -0.24 -9.18
C ALA A 488 -30.08 0.31 -8.05
N LEU A 489 -29.16 1.22 -8.35
CA LEU A 489 -28.12 1.72 -7.44
C LEU A 489 -28.33 3.20 -7.05
N GLY A 490 -29.09 3.93 -7.86
CA GLY A 490 -29.37 5.35 -7.66
C GLY A 490 -28.32 6.28 -8.28
N LYS A 491 -28.68 7.57 -8.37
CA LYS A 491 -27.93 8.58 -9.14
C LYS A 491 -26.51 8.91 -8.65
N ASN A 492 -26.19 8.61 -7.40
CA ASN A 492 -24.91 8.95 -6.79
C ASN A 492 -23.99 7.72 -6.67
N HIS A 493 -24.29 6.60 -7.33
CA HIS A 493 -23.44 5.42 -7.24
C HIS A 493 -22.15 5.60 -8.07
N PRO A 494 -20.96 5.15 -7.60
CA PRO A 494 -19.71 5.22 -8.38
C PRO A 494 -19.81 4.62 -9.79
N SER A 495 -20.53 3.51 -9.97
CA SER A 495 -20.76 2.90 -11.29
C SER A 495 -21.48 3.83 -12.27
N VAL A 496 -22.38 4.69 -11.79
CA VAL A 496 -23.06 5.71 -12.62
C VAL A 496 -22.06 6.74 -13.11
N ALA A 497 -21.11 7.15 -12.26
CA ALA A 497 -20.03 8.06 -12.65
C ALA A 497 -19.13 7.43 -13.72
N SER A 498 -18.75 6.16 -13.55
CA SER A 498 -17.96 5.42 -14.55
C SER A 498 -18.67 5.36 -15.92
N THR A 499 -19.97 5.06 -15.93
CA THR A 499 -20.75 5.06 -17.18
C THR A 499 -20.82 6.45 -17.82
N TYR A 500 -20.98 7.53 -17.04
CA TYR A 500 -20.90 8.89 -17.58
C TYR A 500 -19.54 9.23 -18.18
N ASN A 501 -18.45 8.77 -17.55
CA ASN A 501 -17.11 8.92 -18.09
C ASN A 501 -16.97 8.21 -19.44
N ASN A 502 -17.46 6.97 -19.56
CA ASN A 502 -17.40 6.21 -20.81
C ASN A 502 -18.23 6.86 -21.92
N ILE A 503 -19.44 7.37 -21.60
CA ILE A 503 -20.25 8.16 -22.54
C ILE A 503 -19.49 9.43 -22.98
N GLY A 504 -18.83 10.11 -22.05
CA GLY A 504 -18.02 11.29 -22.33
C GLY A 504 -16.85 10.99 -23.28
N LEU A 505 -16.18 9.86 -23.10
CA LEU A 505 -15.11 9.39 -24.00
C LEU A 505 -15.64 9.15 -25.41
N SER A 506 -16.71 8.37 -25.56
CA SER A 506 -17.32 8.13 -26.88
C SER A 506 -17.76 9.41 -27.58
N LEU A 507 -18.37 10.36 -26.83
CA LEU A 507 -18.79 11.64 -27.41
C LEU A 507 -17.59 12.49 -27.85
N LYS A 508 -16.49 12.46 -27.09
CA LYS A 508 -15.24 13.13 -27.47
C LYS A 508 -14.68 12.52 -28.77
N ASP A 509 -14.63 11.20 -28.87
CA ASP A 509 -14.07 10.50 -30.04
C ASP A 509 -14.92 10.75 -31.30
N MET A 510 -16.22 11.02 -31.14
CA MET A 510 -17.11 11.50 -32.21
C MET A 510 -16.95 13.00 -32.55
N GLY A 511 -16.15 13.75 -31.79
CA GLY A 511 -15.99 15.20 -31.92
C GLY A 511 -17.13 16.04 -31.32
N ASN A 512 -18.02 15.43 -30.52
CA ASN A 512 -19.12 16.12 -29.83
C ASN A 512 -18.67 16.61 -28.45
N TYR A 513 -17.78 17.59 -28.47
CA TYR A 513 -17.04 18.07 -27.29
C TYR A 513 -17.95 18.68 -26.21
N GLU A 514 -18.97 19.46 -26.58
CA GLU A 514 -19.87 20.07 -25.60
C GLU A 514 -20.67 19.02 -24.81
N SER A 515 -21.15 17.98 -25.50
CA SER A 515 -21.89 16.88 -24.85
C SER A 515 -20.96 16.04 -24.00
N ALA A 516 -19.71 15.82 -24.44
CA ALA A 516 -18.68 15.15 -23.65
C ALA A 516 -18.40 15.90 -22.33
N LEU A 517 -18.23 17.22 -22.39
CA LEU A 517 -18.04 18.06 -21.20
C LEU A 517 -19.21 17.99 -20.23
N GLU A 518 -20.44 17.94 -20.72
CA GLU A 518 -21.63 17.77 -19.87
C GLU A 518 -21.56 16.44 -19.09
N LYS A 519 -21.24 15.34 -19.78
CA LYS A 519 -21.16 14.01 -19.16
C LYS A 519 -20.00 13.89 -18.18
N TYR A 520 -18.84 14.45 -18.49
CA TYR A 520 -17.74 14.49 -17.54
C TYR A 520 -18.05 15.36 -16.30
N LYS A 521 -18.81 16.45 -16.44
CA LYS A 521 -19.26 17.25 -15.29
C LYS A 521 -20.23 16.46 -14.40
N GLU A 522 -21.12 15.67 -14.97
CA GLU A 522 -22.01 14.77 -14.22
C GLU A 522 -21.20 13.68 -13.47
N CYS A 523 -20.22 13.06 -14.15
CA CYS A 523 -19.27 12.13 -13.53
C CYS A 523 -18.53 12.78 -12.35
N LEU A 524 -17.94 13.95 -12.57
CA LEU A 524 -17.17 14.70 -11.58
C LEU A 524 -18.02 15.04 -10.35
N ALA A 525 -19.27 15.48 -10.56
CA ALA A 525 -20.17 15.83 -9.47
C ALA A 525 -20.45 14.62 -8.54
N ILE A 526 -20.64 13.43 -9.12
CA ILE A 526 -20.83 12.20 -8.35
C ILE A 526 -19.54 11.84 -7.59
N GLN A 527 -18.40 11.79 -8.27
CA GLN A 527 -17.12 11.43 -7.66
C GLN A 527 -16.73 12.39 -6.52
N LEU A 528 -16.90 13.70 -6.70
CA LEU A 528 -16.66 14.68 -5.63
C LEU A 528 -17.55 14.45 -4.41
N SER A 529 -18.81 14.04 -4.63
CA SER A 529 -19.76 13.79 -3.54
C SER A 529 -19.52 12.48 -2.79
N VAL A 530 -19.03 11.43 -3.48
CA VAL A 530 -18.89 10.08 -2.92
C VAL A 530 -17.46 9.79 -2.48
N LEU A 531 -16.47 10.09 -3.33
CA LEU A 531 -15.07 9.74 -3.15
C LEU A 531 -14.27 10.89 -2.51
N GLY A 532 -14.79 12.12 -2.64
CA GLY A 532 -14.16 13.33 -2.14
C GLY A 532 -13.12 13.91 -3.10
N LYS A 533 -12.72 15.15 -2.82
CA LYS A 533 -11.90 15.99 -3.74
C LYS A 533 -10.51 15.45 -4.08
N ASN A 534 -9.93 14.60 -3.23
CA ASN A 534 -8.54 14.15 -3.36
C ASN A 534 -8.43 12.73 -3.93
N HIS A 535 -9.53 12.17 -4.47
CA HIS A 535 -9.53 10.83 -5.03
C HIS A 535 -8.90 10.80 -6.44
N HIS A 536 -8.23 9.69 -6.78
CA HIS A 536 -7.56 9.54 -8.09
C HIS A 536 -8.55 9.66 -9.26
N ASP A 537 -9.74 9.06 -9.15
CA ASP A 537 -10.78 9.16 -10.18
C ASP A 537 -11.22 10.60 -10.47
N VAL A 538 -11.21 11.48 -9.47
CA VAL A 538 -11.50 12.92 -9.65
C VAL A 538 -10.40 13.56 -10.50
N ALA A 539 -9.14 13.22 -10.24
CA ALA A 539 -8.00 13.66 -11.04
C ALA A 539 -8.11 13.17 -12.50
N ASN A 540 -8.52 11.91 -12.71
CA ASN A 540 -8.72 11.35 -14.06
C ASN A 540 -9.85 12.05 -14.81
N THR A 541 -10.98 12.34 -14.14
CA THR A 541 -12.07 13.08 -14.78
C THR A 541 -11.65 14.51 -15.13
N TYR A 542 -10.84 15.17 -14.30
CA TYR A 542 -10.24 16.46 -14.68
C TYR A 542 -9.32 16.34 -15.90
N ASN A 543 -8.55 15.25 -15.99
CA ASN A 543 -7.73 15.00 -17.17
C ASN A 543 -8.57 14.87 -18.44
N ASN A 544 -9.70 14.15 -18.35
CA ASN A 544 -10.59 13.98 -19.49
C ASN A 544 -11.28 15.30 -19.89
N ILE A 545 -11.67 16.13 -18.92
CA ILE A 545 -12.21 17.46 -19.18
C ILE A 545 -11.17 18.36 -19.86
N ASP A 546 -9.92 18.37 -19.39
CA ASP A 546 -8.87 19.17 -20.03
C ASP A 546 -8.64 18.73 -21.47
N SER A 547 -8.63 17.43 -21.73
CA SER A 547 -8.37 16.92 -23.07
C SER A 547 -9.46 17.37 -24.04
N VAL A 548 -10.73 17.41 -23.61
CA VAL A 548 -11.81 17.96 -24.42
C VAL A 548 -11.64 19.47 -24.64
N LEU A 549 -11.26 20.23 -23.61
CA LEU A 549 -11.04 21.68 -23.73
C LEU A 549 -9.86 21.99 -24.66
N ASP A 550 -8.79 21.20 -24.59
CA ASP A 550 -7.62 21.28 -25.48
C ASP A 550 -7.98 20.98 -26.93
N ASP A 551 -8.82 19.97 -27.18
CA ASP A 551 -9.35 19.65 -28.52
C ASP A 551 -10.28 20.75 -29.07
N MET A 552 -10.98 21.47 -28.19
CA MET A 552 -11.76 22.67 -28.55
C MET A 552 -10.90 23.94 -28.73
N GLY A 553 -9.61 23.90 -28.36
CA GLY A 553 -8.71 25.06 -28.36
C GLY A 553 -8.87 26.01 -27.17
N ASP A 554 -9.63 25.65 -26.13
CA ASP A 554 -9.71 26.38 -24.86
C ASP A 554 -8.53 25.99 -23.95
N TYR A 555 -7.34 26.47 -24.32
CA TYR A 555 -6.11 26.14 -23.60
C TYR A 555 -6.08 26.70 -22.17
N GLU A 556 -6.70 27.85 -21.91
CA GLU A 556 -6.79 28.41 -20.56
C GLU A 556 -7.66 27.55 -19.65
N GLY A 557 -8.80 27.07 -20.15
CA GLY A 557 -9.65 26.10 -19.47
C GLY A 557 -8.92 24.78 -19.19
N ALA A 558 -8.21 24.25 -20.18
CA ALA A 558 -7.41 23.03 -20.04
C ALA A 558 -6.32 23.17 -18.96
N LEU A 559 -5.54 24.27 -18.98
CA LEU A 559 -4.54 24.58 -17.96
C LEU A 559 -5.12 24.67 -16.54
N SER A 560 -6.32 25.24 -16.41
CA SER A 560 -7.02 25.31 -15.13
C SER A 560 -7.32 23.89 -14.59
N LYS A 561 -7.80 22.99 -15.46
CA LYS A 561 -8.13 21.61 -15.07
C LYS A 561 -6.91 20.74 -14.81
N HIS A 562 -5.83 20.90 -15.57
CA HIS A 562 -4.56 20.28 -15.22
C HIS A 562 -4.02 20.74 -13.86
N ARG A 563 -4.19 22.02 -13.48
CA ARG A 563 -3.76 22.51 -12.16
C ARG A 563 -4.58 21.87 -11.03
N GLU A 564 -5.89 21.69 -11.23
CA GLU A 564 -6.75 20.96 -10.29
C GLU A 564 -6.30 19.49 -10.16
N CYS A 565 -6.05 18.79 -11.28
CA CYS A 565 -5.51 17.43 -11.29
C CYS A 565 -4.13 17.33 -10.61
N LEU A 566 -3.22 18.27 -10.90
CA LEU A 566 -1.89 18.31 -10.31
C LEU A 566 -1.95 18.47 -8.79
N ALA A 567 -2.83 19.34 -8.29
CA ALA A 567 -3.02 19.53 -6.85
C ALA A 567 -3.49 18.24 -6.16
N ILE A 568 -4.38 17.48 -6.80
CA ILE A 568 -4.85 16.19 -6.31
C ILE A 568 -3.72 15.17 -6.30
N ASN A 569 -3.02 15.00 -7.43
CA ASN A 569 -1.92 14.03 -7.54
C ASN A 569 -0.77 14.34 -6.56
N LEU A 570 -0.43 15.61 -6.37
CA LEU A 570 0.56 16.03 -5.36
C LEU A 570 0.11 15.67 -3.94
N SER A 571 -1.16 15.92 -3.61
CA SER A 571 -1.70 15.63 -2.27
C SER A 571 -1.89 14.13 -2.02
N ALA A 572 -2.25 13.36 -3.03
CA ALA A 572 -2.61 11.94 -2.87
C ALA A 572 -1.42 11.00 -3.03
N LEU A 573 -0.51 11.31 -3.96
CA LEU A 573 0.56 10.40 -4.38
C LEU A 573 1.96 10.92 -4.01
N GLY A 574 2.06 12.20 -3.65
CA GLY A 574 3.32 12.86 -3.31
C GLY A 574 4.08 13.40 -4.53
N LYS A 575 5.04 14.29 -4.27
CA LYS A 575 5.76 15.08 -5.29
C LYS A 575 6.55 14.28 -6.32
N ASN A 576 6.97 13.05 -5.98
CA ASN A 576 7.85 12.23 -6.81
C ASN A 576 7.10 11.12 -7.56
N HIS A 577 5.75 11.10 -7.54
CA HIS A 577 4.98 10.04 -8.18
C HIS A 577 4.96 10.19 -9.71
N PRO A 578 5.05 9.11 -10.51
CA PRO A 578 4.99 9.17 -11.98
C PRO A 578 3.76 9.88 -12.55
N SER A 579 2.60 9.77 -11.89
CA SER A 579 1.39 10.50 -12.29
C SER A 579 1.55 12.02 -12.18
N VAL A 580 2.35 12.54 -11.24
CA VAL A 580 2.66 13.97 -11.13
C VAL A 580 3.54 14.40 -12.31
N ALA A 581 4.53 13.58 -12.70
CA ALA A 581 5.33 13.83 -13.89
C ALA A 581 4.46 13.87 -15.16
N THR A 582 3.51 12.95 -15.27
CA THR A 582 2.55 12.90 -16.39
C THR A 582 1.72 14.18 -16.46
N THR A 583 1.19 14.65 -15.32
CA THR A 583 0.43 15.91 -15.29
C THR A 583 1.30 17.12 -15.68
N TYR A 584 2.56 17.18 -15.23
CA TYR A 584 3.49 18.24 -15.67
C TYR A 584 3.78 18.19 -17.17
N ASN A 585 3.97 17.00 -17.73
CA ASN A 585 4.12 16.83 -19.18
C ASN A 585 2.89 17.34 -19.93
N ASN A 586 1.68 17.04 -19.47
CA ASN A 586 0.47 17.50 -20.15
C ASN A 586 0.30 19.03 -20.05
N ILE A 587 0.60 19.64 -18.89
CA ILE A 587 0.67 21.11 -18.76
C ILE A 587 1.67 21.71 -19.75
N GLY A 588 2.84 21.09 -19.91
CA GLY A 588 3.84 21.50 -20.89
C GLY A 588 3.30 21.46 -22.33
N LEU A 589 2.55 20.42 -22.70
CA LEU A 589 1.93 20.32 -24.02
C LEU A 589 0.93 21.46 -24.28
N VAL A 590 0.09 21.81 -23.31
CA VAL A 590 -0.87 22.92 -23.44
C VAL A 590 -0.15 24.26 -23.55
N LEU A 591 0.88 24.51 -22.72
CA LEU A 591 1.69 25.73 -22.79
C LEU A 591 2.39 25.87 -24.14
N HIS A 592 2.86 24.76 -24.72
CA HIS A 592 3.47 24.75 -26.04
C HIS A 592 2.49 25.19 -27.13
N LYS A 593 1.24 24.72 -27.08
CA LYS A 593 0.17 25.14 -28.00
C LYS A 593 -0.19 26.62 -27.84
N MET A 594 -0.06 27.17 -26.64
CA MET A 594 -0.23 28.60 -26.37
C MET A 594 0.98 29.46 -26.80
N GLY A 595 2.11 28.84 -27.16
CA GLY A 595 3.35 29.52 -27.52
C GLY A 595 4.21 29.95 -26.33
N ASP A 596 3.89 29.54 -25.10
CA ASP A 596 4.73 29.77 -23.91
C ASP A 596 5.84 28.71 -23.83
N PHE A 597 6.88 28.89 -24.65
CA PHE A 597 7.99 27.93 -24.75
C PHE A 597 8.84 27.87 -23.48
N GLU A 598 9.03 28.99 -22.78
CA GLU A 598 9.77 29.04 -21.51
C GLU A 598 9.02 28.28 -20.41
N GLY A 599 7.72 28.53 -20.26
CA GLY A 599 6.86 27.79 -19.34
C GLY A 599 6.80 26.31 -19.67
N THR A 600 6.72 25.96 -20.95
CA THR A 600 6.76 24.57 -21.43
C THR A 600 8.03 23.85 -20.97
N LEU A 601 9.20 24.43 -21.24
CA LEU A 601 10.49 23.85 -20.89
C LEU A 601 10.58 23.59 -19.39
N ALA A 602 10.19 24.57 -18.57
CA ALA A 602 10.18 24.44 -17.12
C ALA A 602 9.27 23.28 -16.63
N LYS A 603 8.13 23.03 -17.27
CA LYS A 603 7.25 21.90 -16.91
C LYS A 603 7.81 20.55 -17.34
N TYR A 604 8.40 20.46 -18.54
CA TYR A 604 9.06 19.23 -18.97
C TYR A 604 10.28 18.88 -18.10
N GLU A 605 11.06 19.87 -17.67
CA GLU A 605 12.18 19.66 -16.75
C GLU A 605 11.72 19.15 -15.38
N LEU A 606 10.61 19.66 -14.85
CA LEU A 606 10.00 19.13 -13.62
C LEU A 606 9.53 17.68 -13.78
N ALA A 607 8.87 17.36 -14.90
CA ALA A 607 8.44 16.00 -15.21
C ALA A 607 9.65 15.05 -15.30
N LEU A 608 10.72 15.49 -15.98
CA LEU A 608 11.96 14.74 -16.14
C LEU A 608 12.65 14.49 -14.80
N ALA A 609 12.74 15.51 -13.94
CA ALA A 609 13.36 15.41 -12.63
C ALA A 609 12.65 14.39 -11.73
N ILE A 610 11.31 14.38 -11.74
CA ILE A 610 10.52 13.40 -11.01
C ILE A 610 10.80 11.99 -11.55
N GLN A 611 10.77 11.84 -12.87
CA GLN A 611 10.90 10.51 -13.47
C GLN A 611 12.32 9.92 -13.33
N LEU A 612 13.36 10.76 -13.34
CA LEU A 612 14.74 10.37 -12.97
C LEU A 612 14.85 9.89 -11.52
N SER A 613 14.04 10.42 -10.61
CA SER A 613 14.04 10.02 -9.21
C SER A 613 13.24 8.74 -8.94
N ALA A 614 12.26 8.43 -9.80
CA ALA A 614 11.29 7.36 -9.58
C ALA A 614 11.56 6.10 -10.43
N LEU A 615 12.18 6.24 -11.61
CA LEU A 615 12.33 5.15 -12.59
C LEU A 615 13.80 4.92 -12.95
N ASP A 616 14.09 3.77 -13.54
CA ASP A 616 15.40 3.53 -14.16
C ASP A 616 15.66 4.58 -15.26
N LYS A 617 16.91 5.03 -15.35
CA LYS A 617 17.37 6.05 -16.31
C LYS A 617 17.09 5.70 -17.79
N HIS A 618 16.77 4.44 -18.10
CA HIS A 618 16.42 3.97 -19.44
C HIS A 618 14.93 3.65 -19.62
N HIS A 619 14.05 4.10 -18.72
CA HIS A 619 12.62 3.89 -18.86
C HIS A 619 12.08 4.57 -20.13
N PRO A 620 11.23 3.90 -20.95
CA PRO A 620 10.73 4.43 -22.22
C PRO A 620 10.08 5.81 -22.15
N ASP A 621 9.36 6.09 -21.07
CA ASP A 621 8.68 7.38 -20.85
C ASP A 621 9.62 8.58 -20.84
N MET A 622 10.87 8.38 -20.38
CA MET A 622 11.91 9.42 -20.41
C MET A 622 12.18 9.90 -21.83
N ALA A 623 12.15 8.98 -22.81
CA ALA A 623 12.36 9.33 -24.20
C ALA A 623 11.25 10.22 -24.76
N THR A 624 10.03 10.12 -24.23
CA THR A 624 8.92 10.99 -24.64
C THR A 624 9.14 12.41 -24.12
N ILE A 625 9.58 12.58 -22.86
CA ILE A 625 9.90 13.91 -22.31
C ILE A 625 11.08 14.54 -23.06
N PHE A 626 12.16 13.79 -23.30
CA PHE A 626 13.30 14.29 -24.06
C PHE A 626 12.92 14.70 -25.49
N ARG A 627 12.05 13.91 -26.15
CA ARG A 627 11.50 14.29 -27.45
C ARG A 627 10.73 15.61 -27.37
N ASN A 628 9.89 15.78 -26.36
CA ASN A 628 9.09 16.99 -26.20
C ASN A 628 9.98 18.22 -25.93
N ILE A 629 10.99 18.09 -25.07
CA ILE A 629 11.99 19.16 -24.84
C ILE A 629 12.72 19.51 -26.13
N GLY A 630 13.18 18.52 -26.90
CA GLY A 630 13.91 18.78 -28.14
C GLY A 630 13.08 19.56 -29.17
N LEU A 631 11.78 19.25 -29.29
CA LEU A 631 10.87 20.00 -30.17
C LEU A 631 10.72 21.46 -29.74
N VAL A 632 10.65 21.73 -28.43
CA VAL A 632 10.53 23.10 -27.90
C VAL A 632 11.83 23.88 -28.13
N LEU A 633 12.98 23.28 -27.85
CA LEU A 633 14.29 23.89 -28.08
C LEU A 633 14.49 24.24 -29.55
N GLN A 634 14.08 23.35 -30.47
CA GLN A 634 14.10 23.61 -31.91
C GLN A 634 13.24 24.84 -32.26
N LYS A 635 12.03 24.96 -31.71
CA LYS A 635 11.16 26.13 -31.91
C LYS A 635 11.72 27.42 -31.32
N MET A 636 12.50 27.34 -30.25
CA MET A 636 13.21 28.47 -29.65
C MET A 636 14.51 28.83 -30.41
N GLY A 637 14.93 28.01 -31.38
CA GLY A 637 16.17 28.19 -32.14
C GLY A 637 17.43 27.64 -31.47
N ASP A 638 17.31 26.91 -30.36
CA ASP A 638 18.41 26.17 -29.73
C ASP A 638 18.54 24.78 -30.37
N TYR A 639 19.10 24.75 -31.58
CA TYR A 639 19.24 23.53 -32.35
C TYR A 639 20.25 22.54 -31.73
N GLU A 640 21.31 23.02 -31.09
CA GLU A 640 22.30 22.16 -30.42
C GLU A 640 21.68 21.45 -29.21
N GLY A 641 20.92 22.18 -28.39
CA GLY A 641 20.14 21.61 -27.29
C GLY A 641 19.08 20.62 -27.79
N ALA A 642 18.35 20.97 -28.85
CA ALA A 642 17.36 20.09 -29.47
C ALA A 642 17.96 18.76 -29.96
N LEU A 643 19.10 18.84 -30.66
CA LEU A 643 19.83 17.67 -31.15
C LEU A 643 20.25 16.76 -30.00
N THR A 644 20.84 17.34 -28.95
CA THR A 644 21.27 16.61 -27.74
C THR A 644 20.11 15.85 -27.11
N LYS A 645 18.95 16.50 -26.94
CA LYS A 645 17.76 15.88 -26.33
C LYS A 645 17.15 14.80 -27.21
N HIS A 646 17.13 14.98 -28.53
CA HIS A 646 16.69 13.93 -29.44
C HIS A 646 17.64 12.73 -29.49
N GLU A 647 18.95 12.93 -29.34
CA GLU A 647 19.92 11.85 -29.23
C GLU A 647 19.76 11.05 -27.93
N GLU A 648 19.50 11.72 -26.80
CA GLU A 648 19.15 11.06 -25.53
C GLU A 648 17.88 10.20 -25.69
N ALA A 649 16.82 10.74 -26.31
CA ALA A 649 15.60 9.99 -26.61
C ALA A 649 15.86 8.78 -27.54
N LEU A 650 16.74 8.94 -28.53
CA LEU A 650 17.11 7.89 -29.48
C LEU A 650 17.84 6.74 -28.78
N ALA A 651 18.76 7.05 -27.88
CA ALA A 651 19.51 6.06 -27.12
C ALA A 651 18.58 5.19 -26.27
N ILE A 652 17.64 5.83 -25.55
CA ILE A 652 16.66 5.14 -24.71
C ILE A 652 15.76 4.24 -25.56
N ARG A 653 15.12 4.78 -26.60
CA ARG A 653 14.21 4.00 -27.47
C ARG A 653 14.91 2.85 -28.16
N SER A 654 16.15 3.05 -28.62
CA SER A 654 16.94 1.99 -29.28
C SER A 654 17.28 0.86 -28.32
N SER A 655 17.57 1.19 -27.05
CA SER A 655 17.86 0.20 -26.01
C SER A 655 16.61 -0.54 -25.55
N ALA A 656 15.50 0.16 -25.34
CA ALA A 656 14.29 -0.41 -24.76
C ALA A 656 13.42 -1.16 -25.78
N LEU A 657 13.31 -0.66 -27.02
CA LEU A 657 12.37 -1.17 -28.03
C LEU A 657 13.08 -1.86 -29.21
N GLY A 658 14.41 -1.77 -29.26
CA GLY A 658 15.21 -2.26 -30.37
C GLY A 658 15.32 -1.26 -31.53
N LYS A 659 16.38 -1.42 -32.33
CA LYS A 659 16.80 -0.46 -33.37
C LYS A 659 15.82 -0.29 -34.53
N ASN A 660 14.89 -1.23 -34.71
CA ASN A 660 13.95 -1.26 -35.83
C ASN A 660 12.52 -0.85 -35.41
N HIS A 661 12.33 -0.35 -34.18
CA HIS A 661 11.02 0.08 -33.72
C HIS A 661 10.58 1.39 -34.40
N PRO A 662 9.30 1.58 -34.77
CA PRO A 662 8.79 2.82 -35.37
C PRO A 662 9.13 4.10 -34.59
N TYR A 663 9.12 4.05 -33.25
CA TYR A 663 9.53 5.20 -32.43
C TYR A 663 11.00 5.60 -32.55
N VAL A 664 11.90 4.67 -32.91
CA VAL A 664 13.30 4.99 -33.24
C VAL A 664 13.36 5.75 -34.56
N ALA A 665 12.53 5.38 -35.54
CA ALA A 665 12.42 6.10 -36.81
C ALA A 665 11.87 7.52 -36.61
N ASN A 666 10.82 7.68 -35.81
CA ASN A 666 10.25 9.01 -35.53
C ASN A 666 11.28 9.91 -34.81
N THR A 667 12.10 9.37 -33.91
CA THR A 667 13.22 10.15 -33.34
C THR A 667 14.29 10.49 -34.39
N CYS A 668 14.59 9.59 -35.33
CA CYS A 668 15.50 9.89 -36.44
C CYS A 668 14.96 11.01 -37.34
N ASN A 669 13.66 11.03 -37.61
CA ASN A 669 13.01 12.13 -38.34
C ASN A 669 13.13 13.46 -37.60
N ASN A 670 12.91 13.49 -36.29
CA ASN A 670 13.08 14.71 -35.51
C ASN A 670 14.53 15.22 -35.54
N ILE A 671 15.52 14.32 -35.42
CA ILE A 671 16.94 14.68 -35.60
C ILE A 671 17.19 15.22 -37.00
N GLY A 672 16.64 14.57 -38.03
CA GLY A 672 16.75 15.05 -39.42
C GLY A 672 16.19 16.46 -39.59
N SER A 673 15.04 16.75 -38.97
CA SER A 673 14.43 18.09 -38.99
C SER A 673 15.28 19.14 -38.30
N VAL A 674 15.90 18.82 -37.16
CA VAL A 674 16.81 19.76 -36.49
C VAL A 674 18.05 20.04 -37.36
N LEU A 675 18.62 19.01 -38.00
CA LEU A 675 19.77 19.17 -38.90
C LEU A 675 19.43 19.99 -40.15
N ASP A 676 18.21 19.82 -40.69
CA ASP A 676 17.70 20.64 -41.79
C ASP A 676 17.61 22.13 -41.39
N ASP A 677 17.01 22.42 -40.23
CA ASP A 677 16.91 23.79 -39.69
C ASP A 677 18.30 24.41 -39.42
N MET A 678 19.32 23.59 -39.12
CA MET A 678 20.73 24.01 -38.99
C MET A 678 21.45 24.19 -40.33
N GLY A 679 20.85 23.76 -41.44
CA GLY A 679 21.45 23.78 -42.78
C GLY A 679 22.38 22.59 -43.10
N ASP A 680 22.43 21.55 -42.26
CA ASP A 680 23.13 20.29 -42.56
C ASP A 680 22.22 19.33 -43.33
N TYR A 681 21.95 19.67 -44.59
CA TYR A 681 21.08 18.88 -45.48
C TYR A 681 21.59 17.45 -45.71
N LYS A 682 22.91 17.23 -45.66
CA LYS A 682 23.49 15.88 -45.82
C LYS A 682 23.22 15.03 -44.58
N GLY A 683 23.40 15.59 -43.39
CA GLY A 683 23.06 14.93 -42.14
C GLY A 683 21.55 14.66 -42.03
N ALA A 684 20.72 15.64 -42.40
CA ALA A 684 19.27 15.52 -42.42
C ALA A 684 18.81 14.36 -43.32
N LEU A 685 19.27 14.35 -44.58
CA LEU A 685 18.96 13.30 -45.55
C LEU A 685 19.35 11.91 -45.02
N ALA A 686 20.55 11.75 -44.47
CA ALA A 686 21.00 10.47 -43.92
C ALA A 686 20.11 9.96 -42.77
N LYS A 687 19.58 10.88 -41.94
CA LYS A 687 18.67 10.53 -40.84
C LYS A 687 17.27 10.18 -41.33
N TYR A 688 16.75 10.91 -42.30
CA TYR A 688 15.46 10.59 -42.93
C TYR A 688 15.50 9.26 -43.69
N GLU A 689 16.57 8.98 -44.44
CA GLU A 689 16.75 7.68 -45.11
C GLU A 689 16.78 6.53 -44.10
N LYS A 690 17.47 6.71 -42.97
CA LYS A 690 17.49 5.73 -41.88
C LYS A 690 16.09 5.52 -41.28
N ALA A 691 15.34 6.59 -41.05
CA ALA A 691 13.97 6.51 -40.55
C ALA A 691 13.06 5.75 -41.52
N LEU A 692 13.18 6.05 -42.82
CA LEU A 692 12.39 5.41 -43.87
C LEU A 692 12.65 3.90 -43.95
N VAL A 693 13.92 3.46 -43.88
CA VAL A 693 14.27 2.03 -43.88
C VAL A 693 13.61 1.31 -42.69
N ILE A 694 13.64 1.92 -41.51
CA ILE A 694 13.01 1.34 -40.31
C ILE A 694 11.49 1.26 -40.50
N GLN A 695 10.83 2.35 -40.90
CA GLN A 695 9.38 2.40 -41.07
C GLN A 695 8.90 1.43 -42.15
N LEU A 696 9.59 1.31 -43.29
CA LEU A 696 9.21 0.36 -44.35
C LEU A 696 9.35 -1.11 -43.91
N SER A 697 10.16 -1.40 -42.88
CA SER A 697 10.29 -2.74 -42.31
C SER A 697 9.21 -3.06 -41.27
N ALA A 698 8.65 -2.04 -40.62
CA ALA A 698 7.73 -2.20 -39.48
C ALA A 698 6.28 -1.78 -39.78
N LEU A 699 6.06 -0.94 -40.79
CA LEU A 699 4.78 -0.31 -41.12
C LEU A 699 4.38 -0.60 -42.57
N ARG A 700 3.08 -0.53 -42.88
CA ARG A 700 2.59 -0.62 -44.26
C ARG A 700 3.05 0.63 -45.04
N LYS A 701 3.29 0.48 -46.34
CA LYS A 701 3.76 1.58 -47.21
C LYS A 701 2.88 2.84 -47.21
N ASN A 702 1.60 2.70 -46.90
CA ASN A 702 0.63 3.80 -46.89
C ASN A 702 0.46 4.44 -45.49
N HIS A 703 1.32 4.09 -44.52
CA HIS A 703 1.25 4.66 -43.18
C HIS A 703 1.62 6.15 -43.20
N PRO A 704 0.92 7.03 -42.46
CA PRO A 704 1.21 8.48 -42.41
C PRO A 704 2.69 8.80 -42.14
N ASP A 705 3.30 8.16 -41.14
CA ASP A 705 4.72 8.35 -40.80
C ASP A 705 5.69 8.07 -41.97
N VAL A 706 5.35 7.13 -42.86
CA VAL A 706 6.13 6.83 -44.08
C VAL A 706 5.97 7.98 -45.08
N ALA A 707 4.76 8.50 -45.25
CA ALA A 707 4.48 9.62 -46.14
C ALA A 707 5.18 10.91 -45.66
N ASP A 708 5.17 11.19 -44.36
CA ASP A 708 5.87 12.34 -43.78
C ASP A 708 7.38 12.27 -44.02
N THR A 709 7.96 11.08 -43.86
CA THR A 709 9.40 10.88 -44.13
C THR A 709 9.73 11.08 -45.61
N TYR A 710 8.87 10.62 -46.52
CA TYR A 710 9.04 10.90 -47.94
C TYR A 710 8.93 12.39 -48.27
N ASN A 711 8.00 13.11 -47.64
CA ASN A 711 7.88 14.56 -47.80
C ASN A 711 9.16 15.27 -47.34
N ASN A 712 9.71 14.89 -46.18
CA ASN A 712 10.96 15.44 -45.66
C ASN A 712 12.14 15.19 -46.62
N ILE A 713 12.29 13.95 -47.13
CA ILE A 713 13.33 13.62 -48.13
C ILE A 713 13.11 14.40 -49.43
N GLY A 714 11.86 14.54 -49.87
CA GLY A 714 11.49 15.30 -51.07
C GLY A 714 11.90 16.78 -50.96
N SER A 715 11.67 17.39 -49.79
CA SER A 715 12.12 18.75 -49.50
C SER A 715 13.64 18.89 -49.56
N MET A 716 14.40 17.87 -49.13
CA MET A 716 15.87 17.91 -49.16
C MET A 716 16.44 17.85 -50.58
N HIS A 717 15.72 17.23 -51.52
CA HIS A 717 16.11 17.18 -52.93
C HIS A 717 15.65 18.41 -53.73
N ALA A 718 14.80 19.26 -53.15
CA ALA A 718 14.30 20.48 -53.79
C ALA A 718 15.19 21.72 -53.53
N VAL A 719 16.08 21.64 -52.52
CA VAL A 719 17.12 22.62 -52.16
C VAL A 719 18.42 22.26 -52.87
#